data_AF-A0A150WM51-F1
#
_entry.id   AF-A0A150WM51-F1
#
_cell.length_a   1.000
_cell.length_b   1.000
_cell.length_c   1.000
_cell.angle_alpha   90.00
_cell.angle_beta   90.00
_cell.angle_gamma   90.00
#
_symmetry.space_group_name_H-M   'P 1'
#
loop_
_entity.id
_entity.type
_entity.pdbx_description
1 polymer ?
#
loop_
_entity_poly.entity_id
_entity_poly.type
_entity_poly.pdbx_seq_one_letter_code
_entity_poly.pdbx_strand_id
1 'polypeptide(L)'
;MINIKYFSILPVLLLSLTPPAFATDPFAAVEHIQMPNGLQIFLAPSKEATLTSIRLEVGVGTQAEEGDLIGVSHLLEHVLFRDKNLADEMSYLQLIKEAGGSANGSTNYRETAYFGSIPAAKGTWLFETFSKMILQPNFEDRYVQKEKSTIELERGRPSPIEETIGFSLWSLLRPSYLDKKGFWESEFNYPSNKDYTLLQEQLSTRKLTAEQVENHYHDYYYAKNMKLYIAGKFDRAQIIKEIDKNWRYLQATEGKILPPLPTGSPRKSPYVRTSISPEPNVSLGSKIWGATAEETAVLESFSSYLAHRMMKEIRNSKGQTYTAYDSNNMHRGAGYISVSFVTPKEFFKENLKIARDYFDEGRNGKVSEAHVKEALNLAVSEYNLRGKEAEDMLKTAKAYADQLTDFGSFQSPYAALLTMTPEKYNQILTKHLVPEMKYESLTEPPLFFHYDQYLLYALSLVFIFMGFRALLTQQFQHDKIRWVRKVAYPSIKIAEGIAFAIAIVMYLHVQYLVDLAFEKDFMQKHIFTSQYLYIVVSVFALLAVAQGVYSLMPRKLMVHDQALWIKSVTYYSQQIPLSEISKVEDVRLITSPSLKLFWAIKYRFYNFSPKFWKKGLAITLKNGKAYYFSMNDAGKAAAELKGLMQPQPSLDRLQKAS
;
A
#
# COMPACT_ATOMS: atom_id res chain seq x y z
N MET A 1 39.43 -11.91 -77.35
CA MET A 1 39.99 -11.72 -76.00
C MET A 1 40.90 -10.51 -76.03
N ILE A 2 40.53 -9.40 -75.37
CA ILE A 2 41.39 -8.52 -74.56
C ILE A 2 40.47 -7.49 -73.87
N ASN A 3 40.72 -7.37 -72.57
CA ASN A 3 39.95 -6.75 -71.48
C ASN A 3 39.36 -5.36 -71.69
N ILE A 4 38.05 -5.30 -71.45
CA ILE A 4 37.30 -4.12 -71.00
C ILE A 4 37.49 -4.00 -69.48
N LYS A 5 38.44 -3.17 -69.02
CA LYS A 5 38.45 -2.62 -67.66
C LYS A 5 39.12 -1.25 -67.75
N TYR A 6 38.63 -0.25 -67.01
CA TYR A 6 39.14 1.13 -66.93
C TYR A 6 38.59 2.13 -67.95
N PHE A 7 37.28 2.32 -68.01
CA PHE A 7 36.70 3.60 -68.41
C PHE A 7 35.27 3.69 -67.87
N SER A 8 35.09 3.95 -66.57
CA SER A 8 33.82 4.36 -65.92
C SER A 8 34.00 4.44 -64.39
N ILE A 9 34.89 5.29 -63.87
CA ILE A 9 34.88 5.61 -62.43
C ILE A 9 35.17 7.10 -62.27
N LEU A 10 34.17 7.94 -62.62
CA LEU A 10 33.97 9.34 -62.22
C LEU A 10 32.81 9.85 -63.11
N PRO A 11 31.52 9.72 -62.71
CA PRO A 11 30.97 10.51 -61.61
C PRO A 11 29.85 9.75 -60.85
N VAL A 12 30.18 8.96 -59.83
CA VAL A 12 29.17 8.41 -58.89
C VAL A 12 29.45 8.83 -57.44
N LEU A 13 30.56 9.53 -57.18
CA LEU A 13 30.97 9.94 -55.83
C LEU A 13 30.45 11.32 -55.37
N LEU A 14 29.45 11.89 -56.05
CA LEU A 14 28.88 13.20 -55.71
C LEU A 14 27.35 13.18 -55.46
N LEU A 15 26.72 12.00 -55.45
CA LEU A 15 25.28 11.84 -55.18
C LEU A 15 25.08 10.93 -53.96
N SER A 16 25.26 11.50 -52.77
CA SER A 16 24.59 11.13 -51.49
C SER A 16 25.35 11.68 -50.27
N LEU A 17 25.84 12.91 -50.34
CA LEU A 17 25.96 13.76 -49.15
C LEU A 17 24.70 14.62 -49.07
N THR A 18 23.52 13.98 -49.03
CA THR A 18 22.41 14.64 -48.34
C THR A 18 22.85 14.69 -46.88
N PRO A 19 23.07 15.87 -46.27
CA PRO A 19 23.20 15.93 -44.82
C PRO A 19 22.00 15.17 -44.24
N PRO A 20 22.17 14.40 -43.15
CA PRO A 20 21.02 13.78 -42.49
C PRO A 20 19.98 14.88 -42.34
N ALA A 21 18.79 14.68 -42.91
CA ALA A 21 17.71 15.65 -42.77
C ALA A 21 17.61 15.93 -41.28
N PHE A 22 17.92 17.16 -40.87
CA PHE A 22 17.78 17.54 -39.47
C PHE A 22 16.36 17.15 -39.09
N ALA A 23 16.24 16.26 -38.12
CA ALA A 23 14.93 15.84 -37.66
C ALA A 23 14.18 17.11 -37.23
N THR A 24 12.97 17.26 -37.75
CA THR A 24 12.12 18.39 -37.39
C THR A 24 11.76 18.27 -35.92
N ASP A 25 11.81 19.37 -35.18
CA ASP A 25 11.43 19.41 -33.77
C ASP A 25 10.05 18.75 -33.59
N PRO A 26 9.93 17.66 -32.80
CA PRO A 26 8.69 16.92 -32.65
C PRO A 26 7.56 17.79 -32.06
N PHE A 27 7.90 18.84 -31.31
CA PHE A 27 6.92 19.77 -30.76
C PHE A 27 6.42 20.81 -31.76
N ALA A 28 7.12 21.03 -32.88
CA ALA A 28 6.70 21.99 -33.90
C ALA A 28 5.39 21.60 -34.59
N ALA A 29 5.01 20.32 -34.54
CA ALA A 29 3.74 19.82 -35.05
C ALA A 29 2.55 20.05 -34.08
N VAL A 30 2.80 20.49 -32.84
CA VAL A 30 1.77 20.72 -31.83
C VAL A 30 1.20 22.13 -31.99
N GLU A 31 -0.08 22.22 -32.32
CA GLU A 31 -0.85 23.45 -32.32
C GLU A 31 -1.61 23.59 -31.00
N HIS A 32 -1.34 24.66 -30.26
CA HIS A 32 -2.10 25.03 -29.07
C HIS A 32 -3.17 26.08 -29.42
N ILE A 33 -4.43 25.76 -29.16
CA ILE A 33 -5.59 26.63 -29.38
C ILE A 33 -6.29 26.86 -28.06
N GLN A 34 -6.37 28.13 -27.65
CA GLN A 34 -7.15 28.55 -26.49
C GLN A 34 -8.52 29.05 -26.98
N MET A 35 -9.60 28.34 -26.63
CA MET A 35 -10.96 28.76 -26.99
C MET A 35 -11.43 29.95 -26.12
N PRO A 36 -12.39 30.76 -26.62
CA PRO A 36 -12.96 31.87 -25.84
C PRO A 36 -13.60 31.46 -24.50
N ASN A 37 -14.13 30.24 -24.40
CA ASN A 37 -14.70 29.71 -23.15
C ASN A 37 -13.64 29.11 -22.21
N GLY A 38 -12.36 29.18 -22.54
CA GLY A 38 -11.27 28.70 -21.69
C GLY A 38 -10.81 27.27 -21.98
N LEU A 39 -11.47 26.50 -22.85
CA LEU A 39 -11.00 25.17 -23.24
C LEU A 39 -9.63 25.27 -23.94
N GLN A 40 -8.67 24.48 -23.46
CA GLN A 40 -7.36 24.34 -24.10
C GLN A 40 -7.36 23.12 -25.03
N ILE A 41 -6.91 23.32 -26.26
CA ILE A 41 -6.86 22.27 -27.28
C ILE A 41 -5.44 22.16 -27.81
N PHE A 42 -4.95 20.93 -27.91
CA PHE A 42 -3.65 20.60 -28.47
C PHE A 42 -3.85 19.63 -29.64
N LEU A 43 -3.60 20.12 -30.85
CA LEU A 43 -3.70 19.32 -32.08
C LEU A 43 -2.30 18.97 -32.57
N ALA A 44 -2.06 17.69 -32.85
CA ALA A 44 -0.79 17.21 -33.41
C ALA A 44 -1.07 16.37 -34.68
N PRO A 45 -1.42 17.01 -35.81
CA PRO A 45 -1.79 16.32 -37.04
C PRO A 45 -0.56 15.68 -37.71
N SER A 46 -0.71 14.45 -38.17
CA SER A 46 0.29 13.71 -38.96
C SER A 46 -0.34 13.03 -40.14
N LYS A 47 0.23 13.23 -41.33
CA LYS A 47 -0.20 12.54 -42.56
C LYS A 47 0.29 11.09 -42.63
N GLU A 48 1.31 10.76 -41.84
CA GLU A 48 2.00 9.48 -41.82
C GLU A 48 1.35 8.48 -40.85
N ALA A 49 0.73 8.98 -39.77
CA ALA A 49 0.01 8.16 -38.82
C ALA A 49 -1.09 7.33 -39.49
N THR A 50 -1.24 6.10 -39.01
CA THR A 50 -2.35 5.22 -39.44
C THR A 50 -3.55 5.29 -38.50
N LEU A 51 -3.36 5.89 -37.32
CA LEU A 51 -4.37 6.05 -36.27
C LEU A 51 -4.69 7.53 -36.02
N THR A 52 -5.82 7.77 -35.37
CA THR A 52 -6.15 8.99 -34.65
C THR A 52 -6.25 8.65 -33.17
N SER A 53 -5.58 9.42 -32.32
CA SER A 53 -5.65 9.26 -30.87
C SER A 53 -6.19 10.53 -30.24
N ILE A 54 -7.00 10.37 -29.19
CA ILE A 54 -7.60 11.44 -28.41
C ILE A 54 -7.27 11.25 -26.94
N ARG A 55 -7.07 12.36 -26.23
CA ARG A 55 -7.06 12.40 -24.76
C ARG A 55 -7.83 13.64 -24.33
N LEU A 56 -8.69 13.48 -23.34
CA LEU A 56 -9.31 14.58 -22.61
C LEU A 56 -8.84 14.49 -21.16
N GLU A 57 -8.35 15.59 -20.62
CA GLU A 57 -7.99 15.73 -19.21
C GLU A 57 -8.93 16.73 -18.56
N VAL A 58 -9.43 16.39 -17.37
CA VAL A 58 -10.24 17.25 -16.51
C VAL A 58 -9.45 17.48 -15.22
N GLY A 59 -9.31 18.74 -14.81
CA GLY A 59 -8.57 19.15 -13.61
C GLY A 59 -9.30 18.83 -12.31
N VAL A 60 -9.68 17.58 -12.11
CA VAL A 60 -10.32 17.02 -10.91
C VAL A 60 -9.75 15.63 -10.65
N GLY A 61 -9.66 15.24 -9.40
CA GLY A 61 -9.17 13.92 -9.01
C GLY A 61 -9.41 13.71 -7.53
N THR A 62 -8.70 12.76 -6.92
CA THR A 62 -8.91 12.39 -5.50
C THR A 62 -8.68 13.53 -4.51
N GLN A 63 -7.96 14.59 -4.89
CA GLN A 63 -7.81 15.80 -4.09
C GLN A 63 -9.12 16.57 -3.88
N ALA A 64 -10.04 16.52 -4.85
CA ALA A 64 -11.34 17.21 -4.77
C ALA A 64 -12.27 16.59 -3.72
N GLU A 65 -11.95 15.37 -3.27
CA GLU A 65 -12.87 14.53 -2.52
C GLU A 65 -12.74 14.73 -1.02
N GLU A 66 -13.86 14.78 -0.31
CA GLU A 66 -13.94 14.98 1.15
C GLU A 66 -15.13 14.21 1.73
N GLY A 67 -14.96 13.67 2.94
CA GLY A 67 -16.03 13.03 3.69
C GLY A 67 -16.70 11.89 2.91
N ASP A 68 -18.01 11.98 2.72
CA ASP A 68 -18.82 10.99 2.00
C ASP A 68 -18.72 11.09 0.46
N LEU A 69 -17.88 11.99 -0.07
CA LEU A 69 -17.58 12.10 -1.51
C LEU A 69 -16.30 11.37 -1.91
N ILE A 70 -15.63 10.68 -0.99
CA ILE A 70 -14.45 9.88 -1.32
C ILE A 70 -14.82 8.80 -2.35
N GLY A 71 -14.05 8.69 -3.43
CA GLY A 71 -14.26 7.80 -4.57
C GLY A 71 -15.15 8.39 -5.68
N VAL A 72 -15.71 9.60 -5.52
CA VAL A 72 -16.68 10.14 -6.49
C VAL A 72 -16.07 10.43 -7.86
N SER A 73 -14.80 10.85 -7.95
CA SER A 73 -14.15 11.11 -9.25
C SER A 73 -13.93 9.81 -10.03
N HIS A 74 -13.54 8.76 -9.31
CA HIS A 74 -13.35 7.42 -9.88
C HIS A 74 -14.71 6.81 -10.31
N LEU A 75 -15.75 6.96 -9.49
CA LEU A 75 -17.10 6.52 -9.87
C LEU A 75 -17.64 7.30 -11.08
N LEU A 76 -17.43 8.61 -11.13
CA LEU A 76 -17.82 9.44 -12.27
C LEU A 76 -17.10 8.99 -13.55
N GLU A 77 -15.81 8.65 -13.48
CA GLU A 77 -15.06 8.08 -14.61
C GLU A 77 -15.79 6.89 -15.25
N HIS A 78 -16.20 5.92 -14.43
CA HIS A 78 -16.96 4.76 -14.89
C HIS A 78 -18.33 5.13 -15.44
N VAL A 79 -19.05 6.02 -14.76
CA VAL A 79 -20.41 6.42 -15.14
C VAL A 79 -20.42 7.14 -16.49
N LEU A 80 -19.41 7.97 -16.81
CA LEU A 80 -19.34 8.63 -18.12
C LEU A 80 -19.19 7.67 -19.29
N PHE A 81 -18.69 6.45 -19.08
CA PHE A 81 -18.66 5.43 -20.14
C PHE A 81 -20.05 4.80 -20.43
N ARG A 82 -21.10 5.17 -19.69
CA ARG A 82 -22.47 4.68 -19.88
C ARG A 82 -23.37 5.71 -20.57
N ASP A 83 -24.29 5.22 -21.38
CA ASP A 83 -25.27 6.03 -22.10
C ASP A 83 -26.58 5.24 -22.26
N LYS A 84 -27.72 5.89 -22.04
CA LYS A 84 -29.06 5.27 -22.22
C LYS A 84 -29.40 4.94 -23.66
N ASN A 85 -28.71 5.56 -24.62
CA ASN A 85 -28.89 5.31 -26.05
C ASN A 85 -28.09 4.10 -26.53
N LEU A 86 -27.25 3.51 -25.67
CA LEU A 86 -26.56 2.25 -25.91
C LEU A 86 -27.32 1.10 -25.23
N ALA A 87 -27.20 -0.11 -25.77
CA ALA A 87 -27.70 -1.31 -25.11
C ALA A 87 -27.05 -1.50 -23.73
N ASP A 88 -27.72 -2.14 -22.78
CA ASP A 88 -27.21 -2.28 -21.40
C ASP A 88 -25.90 -3.10 -21.31
N GLU A 89 -25.65 -4.01 -22.25
CA GLU A 89 -24.37 -4.71 -22.41
C GLU A 89 -23.24 -3.84 -23.00
N MET A 90 -23.59 -2.69 -23.59
CA MET A 90 -22.66 -1.79 -24.26
C MET A 90 -22.26 -0.61 -23.37
N SER A 91 -21.01 -0.18 -23.56
CA SER A 91 -20.46 1.06 -23.03
C SER A 91 -19.75 1.78 -24.16
N TYR A 92 -19.34 3.03 -23.96
CA TYR A 92 -18.46 3.72 -24.90
C TYR A 92 -17.16 2.93 -25.16
N LEU A 93 -16.62 2.23 -24.15
CA LEU A 93 -15.45 1.38 -24.31
C LEU A 93 -15.70 0.21 -25.28
N GLN A 94 -16.83 -0.50 -25.11
CA GLN A 94 -17.22 -1.58 -26.03
C GLN A 94 -17.53 -1.05 -27.43
N LEU A 95 -18.23 0.08 -27.55
CA LEU A 95 -18.57 0.71 -28.82
C LEU A 95 -17.30 1.05 -29.62
N ILE A 96 -16.29 1.64 -28.96
CA ILE A 96 -15.00 1.95 -29.58
C ILE A 96 -14.26 0.66 -29.94
N LYS A 97 -14.32 -0.37 -29.07
CA LYS A 97 -13.69 -1.67 -29.32
C LYS A 97 -14.26 -2.35 -30.56
N GLU A 98 -15.59 -2.38 -30.72
CA GLU A 98 -16.27 -2.93 -31.89
C GLU A 98 -15.98 -2.14 -33.16
N ALA A 99 -15.76 -0.83 -33.04
CA ALA A 99 -15.30 -0.01 -34.15
C ALA A 99 -13.83 -0.26 -34.55
N GLY A 100 -13.10 -1.10 -33.81
CA GLY A 100 -11.69 -1.45 -34.05
C GLY A 100 -10.69 -0.56 -33.32
N GLY A 101 -11.14 0.22 -32.34
CA GLY A 101 -10.29 1.07 -31.50
C GLY A 101 -9.98 0.48 -30.13
N SER A 102 -9.29 1.29 -29.32
CA SER A 102 -9.09 1.09 -27.89
C SER A 102 -9.40 2.39 -27.16
N ALA A 103 -9.95 2.30 -25.95
CA ALA A 103 -10.18 3.44 -25.09
C ALA A 103 -10.06 3.02 -23.62
N ASN A 104 -9.74 3.97 -22.75
CA ASN A 104 -9.72 3.78 -21.32
C ASN A 104 -9.85 5.13 -20.58
N GLY A 105 -10.02 5.06 -19.27
CA GLY A 105 -9.98 6.17 -18.34
C GLY A 105 -8.87 6.02 -17.31
N SER A 106 -8.57 7.09 -16.60
CA SER A 106 -7.74 7.05 -15.39
C SER A 106 -8.05 8.24 -14.47
N THR A 107 -8.18 8.00 -13.18
CA THR A 107 -8.32 9.04 -12.14
C THR A 107 -7.11 9.03 -11.21
N ASN A 108 -6.40 10.16 -11.17
CA ASN A 108 -5.23 10.41 -10.32
C ASN A 108 -5.55 11.47 -9.26
N TYR A 109 -4.52 11.97 -8.56
CA TYR A 109 -4.71 12.94 -7.46
C TYR A 109 -5.42 14.23 -7.90
N ARG A 110 -5.14 14.73 -9.10
CA ARG A 110 -5.64 16.04 -9.58
C ARG A 110 -6.20 16.03 -11.00
N GLU A 111 -6.20 14.87 -11.63
CA GLU A 111 -6.58 14.73 -13.03
C GLU A 111 -7.40 13.44 -13.21
N THR A 112 -8.53 13.57 -13.90
CA THR A 112 -9.27 12.46 -14.49
C THR A 112 -9.12 12.60 -15.99
N ALA A 113 -8.66 11.54 -16.65
CA ALA A 113 -8.39 11.53 -18.07
C ALA A 113 -9.13 10.41 -18.79
N TYR A 114 -9.60 10.71 -20.00
CA TYR A 114 -10.23 9.78 -20.91
C TYR A 114 -9.42 9.76 -22.19
N PHE A 115 -9.05 8.59 -22.70
CA PHE A 115 -8.19 8.50 -23.88
C PHE A 115 -8.52 7.30 -24.73
N GLY A 116 -8.20 7.38 -26.02
CA GLY A 116 -8.43 6.30 -26.96
C GLY A 116 -7.74 6.49 -28.31
N SER A 117 -7.62 5.40 -29.05
CA SER A 117 -6.99 5.33 -30.37
C SER A 117 -7.90 4.54 -31.32
N ILE A 118 -7.98 4.98 -32.58
CA ILE A 118 -8.76 4.29 -33.62
C ILE A 118 -8.08 4.41 -35.00
N PRO A 119 -8.33 3.50 -35.96
CA PRO A 119 -7.90 3.71 -37.35
C PRO A 119 -8.34 5.07 -37.91
N ALA A 120 -7.43 5.77 -38.60
CA ALA A 120 -7.60 7.16 -39.02
C ALA A 120 -8.89 7.45 -39.82
N ALA A 121 -9.40 6.46 -40.58
CA ALA A 121 -10.66 6.57 -41.30
C ALA A 121 -11.88 6.83 -40.40
N LYS A 122 -11.77 6.53 -39.10
CA LYS A 122 -12.81 6.75 -38.07
C LYS A 122 -12.42 7.82 -37.05
N GLY A 123 -11.38 8.63 -37.32
CA GLY A 123 -10.90 9.66 -36.39
C GLY A 123 -11.96 10.66 -35.96
N THR A 124 -12.72 11.21 -36.91
CA THR A 124 -13.83 12.14 -36.59
C THR A 124 -14.92 11.46 -35.79
N TRP A 125 -15.25 10.20 -36.11
CA TRP A 125 -16.23 9.43 -35.35
C TRP A 125 -15.79 9.22 -33.89
N LEU A 126 -14.50 8.96 -33.65
CA LEU A 126 -13.97 8.85 -32.29
C LEU A 126 -14.10 10.18 -31.54
N PHE A 127 -13.77 11.30 -32.18
CA PHE A 127 -13.93 12.63 -31.59
C PHE A 127 -15.40 12.93 -31.22
N GLU A 128 -16.34 12.65 -32.13
CA GLU A 128 -17.77 12.82 -31.86
C GLU A 128 -18.25 11.90 -30.73
N THR A 129 -17.73 10.67 -30.66
CA THR A 129 -18.05 9.70 -29.62
C THR A 129 -17.59 10.19 -28.25
N PHE A 130 -16.34 10.67 -28.13
CA PHE A 130 -15.83 11.29 -26.90
C PHE A 130 -16.60 12.57 -26.53
N SER A 131 -16.97 13.37 -27.53
CA SER A 131 -17.77 14.58 -27.30
C SER A 131 -19.15 14.24 -26.73
N LYS A 132 -19.83 13.21 -27.25
CA LYS A 132 -21.11 12.75 -26.68
C LYS A 132 -20.94 12.21 -25.26
N MET A 133 -19.96 11.34 -25.06
CA MET A 133 -19.65 10.74 -23.75
C MET A 133 -19.49 11.79 -22.65
N ILE A 134 -18.81 12.89 -22.97
CA ILE A 134 -18.49 13.94 -21.99
C ILE A 134 -19.61 14.97 -21.88
N LEU A 135 -20.21 15.39 -23.00
CA LEU A 135 -21.15 16.52 -23.03
C LEU A 135 -22.60 16.10 -22.80
N GLN A 136 -22.92 14.82 -22.93
CA GLN A 136 -24.27 14.27 -22.76
C GLN A 136 -24.23 13.08 -21.79
N PRO A 137 -23.71 13.29 -20.55
CA PRO A 137 -23.57 12.22 -19.59
C PRO A 137 -24.92 11.66 -19.15
N ASN A 138 -24.93 10.42 -18.68
CA ASN A 138 -26.13 9.78 -18.14
C ASN A 138 -25.94 9.36 -16.68
N PHE A 139 -26.66 10.02 -15.78
CA PHE A 139 -26.62 9.77 -14.33
C PHE A 139 -27.82 8.94 -13.83
N GLU A 140 -28.52 8.20 -14.70
CA GLU A 140 -29.59 7.29 -14.24
C GLU A 140 -29.07 6.34 -13.13
N ASP A 141 -29.81 6.28 -12.01
CA ASP A 141 -29.39 5.55 -10.80
C ASP A 141 -29.00 4.10 -11.10
N ARG A 142 -29.73 3.42 -12.01
CA ARG A 142 -29.41 2.04 -12.42
C ARG A 142 -27.98 1.87 -12.94
N TYR A 143 -27.44 2.85 -13.67
CA TYR A 143 -26.07 2.79 -14.22
C TYR A 143 -25.05 3.10 -13.13
N VAL A 144 -25.34 4.06 -12.25
CA VAL A 144 -24.50 4.36 -11.09
C VAL A 144 -24.39 3.15 -10.17
N GLN A 145 -25.49 2.46 -9.84
CA GLN A 145 -25.47 1.26 -9.01
C GLN A 145 -24.68 0.10 -9.67
N LYS A 146 -24.79 -0.03 -11.01
CA LYS A 146 -24.02 -1.03 -11.77
C LYS A 146 -22.53 -0.75 -11.70
N GLU A 147 -22.11 0.50 -11.90
CA GLU A 147 -20.69 0.86 -11.88
C GLU A 147 -20.05 0.80 -10.49
N LYS A 148 -20.81 1.09 -9.43
CA LYS A 148 -20.33 0.80 -8.06
C LYS A 148 -19.95 -0.67 -7.89
N SER A 149 -20.76 -1.58 -8.42
CA SER A 149 -20.48 -3.02 -8.34
C SER A 149 -19.24 -3.41 -9.14
N THR A 150 -19.00 -2.76 -10.28
CA THR A 150 -17.76 -2.92 -11.07
C THR A 150 -16.54 -2.45 -10.29
N ILE A 151 -16.60 -1.26 -9.67
CA ILE A 151 -15.50 -0.70 -8.88
C ILE A 151 -15.19 -1.58 -7.67
N GLU A 152 -16.21 -2.17 -7.03
CA GLU A 152 -15.99 -3.15 -5.95
C GLU A 152 -15.22 -4.39 -6.42
N LEU A 153 -15.37 -4.82 -7.68
CA LEU A 153 -14.61 -5.93 -8.24
C LEU A 153 -13.17 -5.53 -8.58
N GLU A 154 -12.95 -4.27 -8.98
CA GLU A 154 -11.63 -3.72 -9.27
C GLU A 154 -10.82 -3.46 -8.00
N ARG A 155 -11.41 -2.74 -7.04
CA ARG A 155 -10.77 -2.32 -5.78
C ARG A 155 -10.84 -3.40 -4.69
N GLY A 156 -11.66 -4.42 -4.89
CA GLY A 156 -12.00 -5.42 -3.89
C GLY A 156 -13.10 -4.94 -2.94
N ARG A 157 -13.69 -5.89 -2.21
CA ARG A 157 -14.71 -5.63 -1.19
C ARG A 157 -14.10 -5.63 0.20
N PRO A 158 -14.53 -4.72 1.10
CA PRO A 158 -14.14 -4.79 2.49
C PRO A 158 -14.68 -6.07 3.14
N SER A 159 -13.98 -6.58 4.16
CA SER A 159 -14.48 -7.73 4.90
C SER A 159 -15.77 -7.37 5.68
N PRO A 160 -16.65 -8.35 6.00
CA PRO A 160 -17.87 -8.06 6.78
C PRO A 160 -17.61 -7.37 8.11
N ILE A 161 -16.45 -7.64 8.72
CA ILE A 161 -16.02 -7.02 9.97
C ILE A 161 -15.69 -5.53 9.73
N GLU A 162 -14.86 -5.25 8.73
CA GLU A 162 -14.46 -3.87 8.39
C GLU A 162 -15.64 -3.02 7.92
N GLU A 163 -16.58 -3.62 7.17
CA GLU A 163 -17.83 -2.98 6.79
C GLU A 163 -18.68 -2.62 8.01
N THR A 164 -18.80 -3.53 8.99
CA THR A 164 -19.61 -3.30 10.19
C THR A 164 -19.01 -2.22 11.09
N ILE A 165 -17.69 -2.21 11.27
CA ILE A 165 -17.03 -1.28 12.21
C ILE A 165 -16.61 0.04 11.54
N GLY A 166 -16.58 0.10 10.21
CA GLY A 166 -16.29 1.31 9.44
C GLY A 166 -14.81 1.72 9.37
N PHE A 167 -13.90 0.87 9.85
CA PHE A 167 -12.46 1.10 9.81
C PHE A 167 -11.72 -0.25 9.77
N SER A 168 -10.45 -0.25 9.34
CA SER A 168 -9.67 -1.47 9.34
C SER A 168 -9.19 -1.73 10.77
N LEU A 169 -9.47 -2.92 11.30
CA LEU A 169 -8.98 -3.31 12.63
C LEU A 169 -7.45 -3.20 12.69
N TRP A 170 -6.78 -3.41 11.55
CA TRP A 170 -5.34 -3.22 11.42
C TRP A 170 -4.92 -1.75 11.53
N SER A 171 -5.70 -0.83 10.95
CA SER A 171 -5.47 0.61 11.13
C SER A 171 -5.71 1.09 12.57
N LEU A 172 -6.64 0.49 13.33
CA LEU A 172 -6.87 0.88 14.74
C LEU A 172 -5.71 0.43 15.65
N LEU A 173 -5.13 -0.74 15.38
CA LEU A 173 -3.99 -1.25 16.14
C LEU A 173 -2.67 -0.58 15.76
N ARG A 174 -2.61 0.10 14.62
CA ARG A 174 -1.43 0.85 14.16
C ARG A 174 -1.51 2.31 14.63
N PRO A 175 -0.65 2.76 15.56
CA PRO A 175 -0.62 4.15 15.95
C PRO A 175 -0.33 5.07 14.77
N SER A 176 -1.10 6.16 14.63
CA SER A 176 -0.99 7.12 13.53
C SER A 176 0.37 7.83 13.45
N TYR A 177 1.07 7.99 14.58
CA TYR A 177 2.41 8.57 14.57
C TYR A 177 3.48 7.66 13.91
N LEU A 178 3.11 6.41 13.57
CA LEU A 178 3.94 5.50 12.77
C LEU A 178 3.78 5.71 11.26
N ASP A 179 2.87 6.59 10.82
CA ASP A 179 2.74 6.92 9.40
C ASP A 179 3.90 7.80 8.95
N LYS A 180 4.67 7.29 7.98
CA LYS A 180 5.79 8.01 7.39
C LYS A 180 5.27 8.88 6.26
N LYS A 181 5.64 10.15 6.29
CA LYS A 181 5.40 11.09 5.20
C LYS A 181 6.02 10.57 3.90
N GLY A 182 5.29 10.70 2.80
CA GLY A 182 5.84 10.41 1.47
C GLY A 182 7.00 11.33 1.11
N PHE A 183 7.80 10.95 0.11
CA PHE A 183 8.98 11.71 -0.34
C PHE A 183 8.68 13.20 -0.59
N TRP A 184 7.59 13.50 -1.29
CA TRP A 184 7.22 14.88 -1.61
C TRP A 184 6.85 15.70 -0.36
N GLU A 185 6.17 15.08 0.59
CA GLU A 185 5.79 15.77 1.82
C GLU A 185 7.00 15.96 2.74
N SER A 186 7.89 14.96 2.84
CA SER A 186 9.09 15.05 3.67
C SER A 186 10.18 15.96 3.11
N GLU A 187 10.38 15.96 1.79
CA GLU A 187 11.50 16.65 1.14
C GLU A 187 11.12 17.95 0.46
N PHE A 188 9.85 18.15 0.11
CA PHE A 188 9.37 19.37 -0.54
C PHE A 188 8.28 20.10 0.25
N ASN A 189 7.88 19.59 1.43
CA ASN A 189 6.71 20.10 2.16
C ASN A 189 5.46 20.18 1.26
N TYR A 190 5.35 19.20 0.37
CA TYR A 190 4.31 19.12 -0.63
C TYR A 190 3.39 17.95 -0.26
N PRO A 191 2.12 18.20 0.11
CA PRO A 191 1.18 17.12 0.40
C PRO A 191 0.92 16.35 -0.89
N SER A 192 1.51 15.16 -1.04
CA SER A 192 1.44 14.42 -2.29
C SER A 192 0.09 13.78 -2.56
N ASN A 193 -0.74 13.58 -1.53
CA ASN A 193 -2.10 13.04 -1.64
C ASN A 193 -2.96 13.48 -0.45
N LYS A 194 -4.30 13.41 -0.59
CA LYS A 194 -5.21 13.29 0.55
C LYS A 194 -5.15 11.81 0.96
N ASP A 195 -4.61 11.52 2.13
CA ASP A 195 -4.45 10.14 2.61
C ASP A 195 -5.78 9.59 3.14
N TYR A 196 -6.71 9.29 2.23
CA TYR A 196 -7.78 8.34 2.56
C TYR A 196 -7.36 6.93 2.15
N THR A 197 -7.70 5.98 3.01
CA THR A 197 -7.40 4.56 2.83
C THR A 197 -8.28 3.95 1.74
N LEU A 198 -7.82 2.87 1.12
CA LEU A 198 -8.63 2.05 0.20
C LEU A 198 -9.98 1.65 0.83
N LEU A 199 -10.00 1.36 2.14
CA LEU A 199 -11.23 1.04 2.85
C LEU A 199 -12.20 2.23 2.89
N GLN A 200 -11.71 3.45 3.10
CA GLN A 200 -12.55 4.65 3.09
C GLN A 200 -13.18 4.87 1.71
N GLU A 201 -12.42 4.68 0.63
CA GLU A 201 -12.95 4.71 -0.74
C GLU A 201 -14.03 3.65 -0.97
N GLN A 202 -13.76 2.40 -0.57
CA GLN A 202 -14.72 1.29 -0.70
C GLN A 202 -16.03 1.56 0.06
N LEU A 203 -15.95 2.06 1.30
CA LEU A 203 -17.13 2.34 2.12
C LEU A 203 -17.92 3.55 1.63
N SER A 204 -17.22 4.59 1.18
CA SER A 204 -17.83 5.82 0.66
C SER A 204 -18.52 5.56 -0.68
N THR A 205 -17.83 4.90 -1.63
CA THR A 205 -18.34 4.61 -2.98
C THR A 205 -19.68 3.88 -2.97
N ARG A 206 -19.88 2.96 -2.03
CA ARG A 206 -21.14 2.22 -1.86
C ARG A 206 -22.32 3.13 -1.53
N LYS A 207 -22.07 4.20 -0.77
CA LYS A 207 -23.08 5.16 -0.31
C LYS A 207 -23.34 6.30 -1.29
N LEU A 208 -22.42 6.57 -2.23
CA LEU A 208 -22.57 7.64 -3.21
C LEU A 208 -23.90 7.56 -3.95
N THR A 209 -24.60 8.68 -4.07
CA THR A 209 -25.86 8.75 -4.82
C THR A 209 -25.62 9.22 -6.25
N ALA A 210 -26.54 8.91 -7.16
CA ALA A 210 -26.49 9.45 -8.52
C ALA A 210 -26.43 10.99 -8.54
N GLU A 211 -27.20 11.65 -7.66
CA GLU A 211 -27.19 13.10 -7.49
C GLU A 211 -25.81 13.63 -7.07
N GLN A 212 -25.09 12.95 -6.16
CA GLN A 212 -23.73 13.34 -5.78
C GLN A 212 -22.74 13.20 -6.94
N VAL A 213 -22.88 12.17 -7.76
CA VAL A 213 -22.04 11.97 -8.96
C VAL A 213 -22.32 13.06 -10.00
N GLU A 214 -23.59 13.38 -10.23
CA GLU A 214 -24.02 14.45 -11.16
C GLU A 214 -23.56 15.83 -10.68
N ASN A 215 -23.70 16.13 -9.39
CA ASN A 215 -23.19 17.38 -8.81
C ASN A 215 -21.67 17.49 -8.95
N HIS A 216 -20.93 16.40 -8.74
CA HIS A 216 -19.48 16.38 -8.95
C HIS A 216 -19.08 16.61 -10.42
N TYR A 217 -19.87 16.09 -11.36
CA TYR A 217 -19.71 16.42 -12.78
C TYR A 217 -19.90 17.92 -13.02
N HIS A 218 -21.00 18.51 -12.55
CA HIS A 218 -21.27 19.94 -12.72
C HIS A 218 -20.24 20.84 -12.04
N ASP A 219 -19.68 20.40 -10.91
CA ASP A 219 -18.64 21.14 -10.20
C ASP A 219 -17.34 21.23 -11.00
N TYR A 220 -16.96 20.23 -11.81
CA TYR A 220 -15.60 20.17 -12.36
C TYR A 220 -15.49 20.05 -13.89
N TYR A 221 -16.56 19.65 -14.59
CA TYR A 221 -16.58 19.40 -16.03
C TYR A 221 -17.02 20.64 -16.81
N TYR A 222 -16.23 21.71 -16.74
CA TYR A 222 -16.43 22.96 -17.48
C TYR A 222 -15.18 23.33 -18.31
N ALA A 223 -15.35 24.16 -19.35
CA ALA A 223 -14.37 24.35 -20.41
C ALA A 223 -12.96 24.71 -19.91
N LYS A 224 -12.85 25.69 -19.01
CA LYS A 224 -11.56 26.16 -18.48
C LYS A 224 -10.81 25.13 -17.62
N ASN A 225 -11.49 24.10 -17.10
CA ASN A 225 -10.88 23.02 -16.33
C ASN A 225 -10.54 21.79 -17.19
N MET A 226 -10.70 21.89 -18.51
CA MET A 226 -10.48 20.79 -19.43
C MET A 226 -9.36 21.09 -20.45
N LYS A 227 -8.64 20.04 -20.83
CA LYS A 227 -7.66 20.05 -21.92
C LYS A 227 -7.95 18.91 -22.88
N LEU A 228 -8.05 19.23 -24.16
CA LEU A 228 -8.34 18.27 -25.22
C LEU A 228 -7.11 18.09 -26.12
N TYR A 229 -6.66 16.87 -26.29
CA TYR A 229 -5.51 16.50 -27.11
C TYR A 229 -5.98 15.58 -28.25
N ILE A 230 -5.59 15.89 -29.49
CA ILE A 230 -5.90 15.05 -30.65
C ILE A 230 -4.64 14.94 -31.51
N ALA A 231 -4.20 13.71 -31.78
CA ALA A 231 -2.96 13.43 -32.46
C ALA A 231 -3.11 12.34 -33.54
N GLY A 232 -2.24 12.35 -34.54
CA GLY A 232 -2.24 11.40 -35.64
C GLY A 232 -2.97 11.91 -36.88
N LYS A 233 -3.56 11.02 -37.67
CA LYS A 233 -4.14 11.37 -38.98
C LYS A 233 -5.61 11.69 -38.86
N PHE A 234 -5.96 12.95 -39.07
CA PHE A 234 -7.35 13.43 -39.06
C PHE A 234 -7.49 14.68 -39.95
N ASP A 235 -8.71 15.00 -40.36
CA ASP A 235 -9.00 16.28 -41.01
C ASP A 235 -9.11 17.37 -39.94
N ARG A 236 -8.08 18.23 -39.89
CA ARG A 236 -8.00 19.35 -38.96
C ARG A 236 -9.21 20.30 -39.08
N ALA A 237 -9.64 20.63 -40.30
CA ALA A 237 -10.75 21.56 -40.49
C ALA A 237 -12.06 20.95 -40.00
N GLN A 238 -12.26 19.65 -40.22
CA GLN A 238 -13.42 18.93 -39.71
C GLN A 238 -13.42 18.86 -38.17
N ILE A 239 -12.28 18.54 -37.56
CA ILE A 239 -12.16 18.49 -36.08
C ILE A 239 -12.43 19.88 -35.47
N ILE A 240 -11.85 20.95 -36.01
CA ILE A 240 -12.11 22.31 -35.52
C ILE A 240 -13.59 22.67 -35.63
N LYS A 241 -14.25 22.30 -36.73
CA LYS A 241 -15.68 22.52 -36.91
C LYS A 241 -16.51 21.76 -35.85
N GLU A 242 -16.20 20.50 -35.59
CA GLU A 242 -16.90 19.72 -34.57
C GLU A 242 -16.59 20.21 -33.15
N ILE A 243 -15.38 20.74 -32.89
CA ILE A 243 -15.05 21.42 -31.63
C ILE A 243 -15.92 22.67 -31.45
N ASP A 244 -15.96 23.58 -32.43
CA ASP A 244 -16.76 24.82 -32.34
C ASP A 244 -18.26 24.51 -32.19
N LYS A 245 -18.74 23.46 -32.85
CA LYS A 245 -20.13 23.01 -32.77
C LYS A 245 -20.51 22.43 -31.39
N ASN A 246 -19.67 21.55 -30.84
CA ASN A 246 -20.04 20.77 -29.65
C ASN A 246 -19.52 21.40 -28.34
N TRP A 247 -18.32 21.99 -28.34
CA TRP A 247 -17.63 22.41 -27.11
C TRP A 247 -17.74 23.90 -26.80
N ARG A 248 -18.15 24.74 -27.77
CA ARG A 248 -18.27 26.20 -27.58
C ARG A 248 -19.29 26.59 -26.50
N TYR A 249 -20.36 25.79 -26.35
CA TYR A 249 -21.45 26.08 -25.42
C TYR A 249 -21.17 25.58 -24.00
N LEU A 250 -20.05 24.89 -23.76
CA LEU A 250 -19.61 24.58 -22.41
C LEU A 250 -19.40 25.87 -21.63
N GLN A 251 -19.91 25.87 -20.41
CA GLN A 251 -19.74 26.99 -19.48
C GLN A 251 -18.24 27.24 -19.23
N ALA A 252 -17.88 28.52 -19.15
CA ALA A 252 -16.48 28.92 -19.05
C ALA A 252 -15.91 28.81 -17.63
N THR A 253 -16.69 29.16 -16.59
CA THR A 253 -16.13 29.43 -15.24
C THR A 253 -17.09 29.14 -14.07
N GLU A 254 -18.09 28.28 -14.22
CA GLU A 254 -19.09 28.07 -13.16
C GLU A 254 -18.74 26.96 -12.15
N GLY A 255 -17.66 26.22 -12.37
CA GLY A 255 -17.28 25.12 -11.48
C GLY A 255 -16.25 25.44 -10.40
N LYS A 256 -16.03 24.47 -9.52
CA LYS A 256 -14.96 24.45 -8.52
C LYS A 256 -13.60 24.33 -9.21
N ILE A 257 -12.61 24.99 -8.62
CA ILE A 257 -11.21 24.92 -9.04
C ILE A 257 -10.43 24.25 -7.92
N LEU A 258 -9.68 23.20 -8.24
CA LEU A 258 -8.74 22.64 -7.28
C LEU A 258 -7.76 23.73 -6.84
N PRO A 259 -7.47 23.88 -5.53
CA PRO A 259 -6.53 24.89 -5.06
C PRO A 259 -5.20 24.71 -5.81
N PRO A 260 -4.49 25.80 -6.14
CA PRO A 260 -3.18 25.68 -6.76
C PRO A 260 -2.30 24.82 -5.85
N LEU A 261 -1.48 23.96 -6.45
CA LEU A 261 -0.55 23.18 -5.67
C LEU A 261 0.37 24.13 -4.88
N PRO A 262 0.58 23.87 -3.58
CA PRO A 262 1.46 24.69 -2.78
C PRO A 262 2.85 24.69 -3.43
N THR A 263 3.44 25.87 -3.55
CA THR A 263 4.88 25.97 -3.78
C THR A 263 5.55 25.45 -2.53
N GLY A 264 5.97 24.19 -2.58
CA GLY A 264 6.76 23.57 -1.52
C GLY A 264 8.05 24.33 -1.21
N SER A 265 8.86 23.81 -0.32
CA SER A 265 10.24 24.28 -0.13
C SER A 265 11.15 23.08 0.00
N PRO A 266 12.27 23.04 -0.73
CA PRO A 266 13.14 21.89 -0.71
C PRO A 266 13.82 21.83 0.65
N ARG A 267 13.80 20.66 1.26
CA ARG A 267 14.61 20.39 2.43
C ARG A 267 16.07 20.36 2.00
N LYS A 268 16.88 21.32 2.46
CA LYS A 268 18.31 21.44 2.14
C LYS A 268 19.17 20.53 3.01
N SER A 269 18.85 19.25 2.99
CA SER A 269 19.65 18.19 3.63
C SER A 269 19.65 16.96 2.74
N PRO A 270 20.74 16.18 2.68
CA PRO A 270 20.77 14.95 1.91
C PRO A 270 19.59 14.03 2.25
N TYR A 271 18.89 13.53 1.23
CA TYR A 271 17.94 12.44 1.38
C TYR A 271 18.71 11.13 1.19
N VAL A 272 18.88 10.38 2.27
CA VAL A 272 19.55 9.07 2.26
C VAL A 272 18.62 8.07 2.92
N ARG A 273 18.13 7.12 2.14
CA ARG A 273 17.37 5.98 2.64
C ARG A 273 18.21 4.74 2.46
N THR A 274 18.35 3.94 3.52
CA THR A 274 19.04 2.66 3.42
C THR A 274 18.17 1.53 3.94
N SER A 275 18.09 0.46 3.16
CA SER A 275 17.42 -0.78 3.51
C SER A 275 18.38 -1.94 3.24
N ILE A 276 17.98 -3.16 3.59
CA ILE A 276 18.79 -4.35 3.38
C ILE A 276 17.93 -5.37 2.64
N SER A 277 18.49 -6.01 1.62
CA SER A 277 17.83 -7.06 0.85
C SER A 277 18.85 -8.07 0.30
N PRO A 278 18.47 -9.35 0.17
CA PRO A 278 19.23 -10.32 -0.63
C PRO A 278 19.41 -9.91 -2.09
N GLU A 279 18.61 -8.97 -2.59
CA GLU A 279 18.71 -8.34 -3.91
C GLU A 279 19.11 -6.86 -3.78
N PRO A 280 20.42 -6.56 -3.72
CA PRO A 280 20.88 -5.19 -3.54
C PRO A 280 20.50 -4.31 -4.72
N ASN A 281 20.05 -3.11 -4.42
CA ASN A 281 19.75 -2.08 -5.41
C ASN A 281 20.35 -0.74 -4.98
N VAL A 282 20.67 0.08 -5.96
CA VAL A 282 21.20 1.41 -5.77
C VAL A 282 20.34 2.35 -6.58
N SER A 283 19.86 3.41 -5.96
CA SER A 283 19.33 4.59 -6.63
C SER A 283 20.09 5.81 -6.14
N LEU A 284 20.73 6.53 -7.06
CA LEU A 284 21.63 7.65 -6.74
C LEU A 284 21.31 8.84 -7.62
N GLY A 285 21.26 10.04 -7.03
CA GLY A 285 20.71 11.20 -7.70
C GLY A 285 20.87 12.51 -6.94
N SER A 286 20.08 13.49 -7.38
CA SER A 286 19.92 14.77 -6.71
C SER A 286 18.46 15.18 -6.70
N LYS A 287 18.02 15.73 -5.57
CA LYS A 287 16.83 16.57 -5.51
C LYS A 287 17.09 17.84 -6.32
N ILE A 288 16.06 18.29 -7.02
CA ILE A 288 16.09 19.47 -7.88
C ILE A 288 15.04 20.44 -7.38
N TRP A 289 15.35 21.74 -7.45
CA TRP A 289 14.41 22.80 -7.08
C TRP A 289 14.66 24.06 -7.91
N GLY A 290 13.58 24.67 -8.39
CA GLY A 290 13.64 25.91 -9.16
C GLY A 290 14.35 25.76 -10.51
N ALA A 291 14.35 24.56 -11.10
CA ALA A 291 14.86 24.35 -12.44
C ALA A 291 13.89 24.94 -13.47
N THR A 292 14.42 25.56 -14.53
CA THR A 292 13.60 25.96 -15.69
C THR A 292 13.27 24.76 -16.57
N ALA A 293 12.41 24.92 -17.59
CA ALA A 293 12.15 23.88 -18.60
C ALA A 293 13.45 23.41 -19.29
N GLU A 294 14.30 24.35 -19.70
CA GLU A 294 15.62 24.05 -20.29
C GLU A 294 16.54 23.32 -19.32
N GLU A 295 16.64 23.77 -18.08
CA GLU A 295 17.49 23.14 -17.07
C GLU A 295 17.00 21.72 -16.75
N THR A 296 15.68 21.51 -16.71
CA THR A 296 15.08 20.19 -16.53
C THR A 296 15.48 19.23 -17.66
N ALA A 297 15.41 19.66 -18.91
CA ALA A 297 15.85 18.86 -20.05
C ALA A 297 17.34 18.46 -19.96
N VAL A 298 18.21 19.38 -19.51
CA VAL A 298 19.63 19.11 -19.28
C VAL A 298 19.83 18.09 -18.17
N LEU A 299 19.15 18.26 -17.03
CA LEU A 299 19.24 17.37 -15.88
C LEU A 299 18.77 15.94 -16.21
N GLU A 300 17.67 15.80 -16.93
CA GLU A 300 17.16 14.52 -17.40
C GLU A 300 18.15 13.88 -18.39
N SER A 301 18.65 14.64 -19.38
CA SER A 301 19.65 14.13 -20.34
C SER A 301 20.92 13.62 -19.66
N PHE A 302 21.33 14.26 -18.55
CA PHE A 302 22.46 13.80 -17.75
C PHE A 302 22.18 12.47 -17.07
N SER A 303 21.01 12.32 -16.45
CA SER A 303 20.64 11.06 -15.80
C SER A 303 20.55 9.89 -16.79
N SER A 304 19.95 10.09 -17.97
CA SER A 304 19.85 9.06 -19.01
C SER A 304 21.23 8.71 -19.58
N TYR A 305 22.11 9.71 -19.73
CA TYR A 305 23.52 9.49 -20.08
C TYR A 305 24.25 8.64 -19.04
N LEU A 306 24.09 8.95 -17.74
CA LEU A 306 24.69 8.16 -16.67
C LEU A 306 24.20 6.71 -16.67
N ALA A 307 22.90 6.49 -16.86
CA ALA A 307 22.33 5.15 -16.99
C ALA A 307 22.91 4.39 -18.19
N HIS A 308 23.07 5.06 -19.34
CA HIS A 308 23.71 4.50 -20.52
C HIS A 308 25.19 4.11 -20.29
N ARG A 309 25.96 4.95 -19.60
CA ARG A 309 27.34 4.61 -19.22
C ARG A 309 27.39 3.40 -18.29
N MET A 310 26.49 3.33 -17.31
CA MET A 310 26.38 2.18 -16.41
C MET A 310 26.00 0.90 -17.15
N MET A 311 25.13 0.98 -18.15
CA MET A 311 24.83 -0.14 -19.03
C MET A 311 26.08 -0.60 -19.80
N LYS A 312 26.90 0.33 -20.31
CA LYS A 312 28.16 -0.04 -20.96
C LYS A 312 29.16 -0.68 -20.00
N GLU A 313 29.40 -0.09 -18.84
CA GLU A 313 30.43 -0.55 -17.91
C GLU A 313 29.94 -1.71 -17.03
N ILE A 314 28.93 -1.48 -16.18
CA ILE A 314 28.48 -2.43 -15.16
C ILE A 314 27.78 -3.63 -15.82
N ARG A 315 26.91 -3.39 -16.81
CA ARG A 315 26.14 -4.47 -17.47
C ARG A 315 26.93 -5.19 -18.56
N ASN A 316 27.42 -4.46 -19.56
CA ASN A 316 27.96 -5.06 -20.78
C ASN A 316 29.42 -5.46 -20.64
N SER A 317 30.26 -4.61 -20.04
CA SER A 317 31.67 -4.92 -19.85
C SER A 317 31.91 -5.86 -18.68
N LYS A 318 31.20 -5.69 -17.55
CA LYS A 318 31.46 -6.45 -16.32
C LYS A 318 30.44 -7.57 -16.04
N GLY A 319 29.21 -7.50 -16.55
CA GLY A 319 28.17 -8.47 -16.26
C GLY A 319 27.65 -8.44 -14.82
N GLN A 320 27.77 -7.31 -14.12
CA GLN A 320 27.52 -7.17 -12.67
C GLN A 320 26.19 -6.47 -12.33
N THR A 321 25.34 -6.24 -13.32
CA THR A 321 23.95 -5.83 -13.16
C THR A 321 23.12 -6.48 -14.27
N TYR A 322 21.80 -6.52 -14.14
CA TYR A 322 20.91 -6.86 -15.26
C TYR A 322 20.56 -5.63 -16.11
N THR A 323 20.31 -4.50 -15.46
CA THR A 323 19.95 -3.24 -16.09
C THR A 323 20.30 -2.05 -15.19
N ALA A 324 20.64 -0.93 -15.83
CA ALA A 324 20.73 0.39 -15.23
C ALA A 324 19.83 1.33 -16.02
N TYR A 325 19.05 2.15 -15.31
CA TYR A 325 18.06 3.05 -15.90
C TYR A 325 17.97 4.35 -15.10
N ASP A 326 17.59 5.43 -15.74
CA ASP A 326 17.27 6.69 -15.09
C ASP A 326 15.84 6.67 -14.52
N SER A 327 15.66 7.35 -13.39
CA SER A 327 14.36 7.54 -12.75
C SER A 327 14.25 9.00 -12.32
N ASN A 328 13.47 9.74 -13.09
CA ASN A 328 13.26 11.16 -12.92
C ASN A 328 11.81 11.42 -12.54
N ASN A 329 11.60 12.32 -11.60
CA ASN A 329 10.26 12.74 -11.21
C ASN A 329 10.30 14.26 -10.98
N MET A 330 10.12 15.01 -12.06
CA MET A 330 10.23 16.46 -12.12
C MET A 330 8.86 17.07 -12.36
N HIS A 331 8.45 17.96 -11.47
CA HIS A 331 7.19 18.72 -11.56
C HIS A 331 7.48 20.18 -11.20
N ARG A 332 7.13 21.13 -12.07
CA ARG A 332 7.28 22.58 -11.80
C ARG A 332 8.70 23.00 -11.40
N GLY A 333 9.70 22.38 -12.03
CA GLY A 333 11.11 22.63 -11.72
C GLY A 333 11.57 22.07 -10.36
N ALA A 334 10.76 21.23 -9.71
CA ALA A 334 11.06 20.59 -8.44
C ALA A 334 10.93 19.06 -8.54
N GLY A 335 11.75 18.32 -7.79
CA GLY A 335 11.67 16.87 -7.78
C GLY A 335 13.01 16.19 -7.62
N TYR A 336 13.25 15.10 -8.33
CA TYR A 336 14.56 14.45 -8.34
C TYR A 336 14.91 13.89 -9.73
N ILE A 337 16.21 13.81 -9.97
CA ILE A 337 16.78 12.94 -10.99
C ILE A 337 17.61 11.86 -10.32
N SER A 338 17.62 10.65 -10.86
CA SER A 338 18.41 9.56 -10.31
C SER A 338 18.75 8.51 -11.38
N VAL A 339 19.78 7.71 -11.12
CA VAL A 339 20.03 6.45 -11.82
C VAL A 339 19.89 5.29 -10.85
N SER A 340 19.31 4.22 -11.34
CA SER A 340 19.00 3.04 -10.56
C SER A 340 19.52 1.78 -11.23
N PHE A 341 20.05 0.86 -10.44
CA PHE A 341 20.49 -0.46 -10.91
C PHE A 341 20.43 -1.49 -9.77
N VAL A 342 20.30 -2.76 -10.15
CA VAL A 342 20.37 -3.91 -9.23
C VAL A 342 21.73 -4.58 -9.38
N THR A 343 22.38 -5.01 -8.31
CA THR A 343 23.72 -5.61 -8.41
C THR A 343 23.92 -6.74 -7.41
N PRO A 344 24.67 -7.81 -7.75
CA PRO A 344 25.01 -8.85 -6.79
C PRO A 344 25.78 -8.32 -5.59
N LYS A 345 25.65 -9.00 -4.44
CA LYS A 345 26.29 -8.63 -3.17
C LYS A 345 27.79 -8.40 -3.31
N GLU A 346 28.45 -9.24 -4.10
CA GLU A 346 29.91 -9.27 -4.28
C GLU A 346 30.44 -7.98 -4.91
N PHE A 347 29.62 -7.36 -5.79
CA PHE A 347 30.01 -6.19 -6.57
C PHE A 347 29.36 -4.90 -6.08
N PHE A 348 28.51 -4.96 -5.05
CA PHE A 348 27.75 -3.80 -4.56
C PHE A 348 28.63 -2.58 -4.26
N LYS A 349 29.72 -2.75 -3.50
CA LYS A 349 30.61 -1.64 -3.13
C LYS A 349 31.35 -1.07 -4.34
N GLU A 350 31.80 -1.93 -5.25
CA GLU A 350 32.48 -1.52 -6.48
C GLU A 350 31.53 -0.70 -7.37
N ASN A 351 30.34 -1.23 -7.63
CA ASN A 351 29.36 -0.59 -8.50
C ASN A 351 28.75 0.67 -7.91
N LEU A 352 28.55 0.72 -6.59
CA LEU A 352 28.16 1.95 -5.90
C LEU A 352 29.24 3.02 -6.02
N LYS A 353 30.52 2.64 -5.98
CA LYS A 353 31.62 3.60 -6.19
C LYS A 353 31.60 4.15 -7.61
N ILE A 354 31.47 3.29 -8.62
CA ILE A 354 31.38 3.71 -10.04
C ILE A 354 30.23 4.69 -10.23
N ALA A 355 29.06 4.38 -9.67
CA ALA A 355 27.89 5.24 -9.71
C ALA A 355 28.13 6.62 -9.11
N ARG A 356 28.78 6.66 -7.94
CA ARG A 356 29.14 7.91 -7.26
C ARG A 356 30.15 8.73 -8.05
N ASP A 357 31.20 8.08 -8.56
CA ASP A 357 32.23 8.75 -9.36
C ASP A 357 31.60 9.44 -10.59
N TYR A 358 30.66 8.76 -11.27
CA TYR A 358 29.93 9.30 -12.42
C TYR A 358 29.02 10.49 -12.07
N PHE A 359 28.29 10.41 -10.96
CA PHE A 359 27.50 11.56 -10.48
C PHE A 359 28.38 12.73 -10.05
N ASP A 360 29.54 12.44 -9.44
CA ASP A 360 30.49 13.44 -8.97
C ASP A 360 31.18 14.16 -10.14
N GLU A 361 31.33 13.55 -11.32
CA GLU A 361 31.74 14.27 -12.54
C GLU A 361 30.79 15.46 -12.83
N GLY A 362 29.47 15.22 -12.79
CA GLY A 362 28.44 16.23 -12.97
C GLY A 362 28.43 17.30 -11.88
N ARG A 363 28.46 16.87 -10.61
CA ARG A 363 28.49 17.77 -9.44
C ARG A 363 29.68 18.74 -9.48
N ASN A 364 30.83 18.27 -9.95
CA ASN A 364 32.05 19.06 -9.99
C ASN A 364 32.20 19.87 -11.30
N GLY A 365 31.26 19.77 -12.22
CA GLY A 365 31.33 20.44 -13.54
C GLY A 365 32.48 19.91 -14.40
N LYS A 366 32.83 18.64 -14.22
CA LYS A 366 33.97 17.97 -14.88
C LYS A 366 33.52 16.97 -15.95
N VAL A 367 32.26 17.03 -16.40
CA VAL A 367 31.81 16.21 -17.52
C VAL A 367 32.53 16.69 -18.77
N SER A 368 33.35 15.81 -19.35
CA SER A 368 34.16 16.15 -20.53
C SER A 368 33.27 16.57 -21.71
N GLU A 369 33.80 17.39 -22.62
CA GLU A 369 33.07 17.80 -23.82
C GLU A 369 32.56 16.60 -24.64
N ALA A 370 33.35 15.53 -24.74
CA ALA A 370 32.95 14.31 -25.44
C ALA A 370 31.74 13.64 -24.74
N HIS A 371 31.75 13.60 -23.41
CA HIS A 371 30.66 13.04 -22.61
C HIS A 371 29.39 13.89 -22.68
N VAL A 372 29.51 15.22 -22.68
CA VAL A 372 28.35 16.10 -22.88
C VAL A 372 27.76 15.89 -24.28
N LYS A 373 28.59 15.84 -25.32
CA LYS A 373 28.13 15.56 -26.69
C LYS A 373 27.41 14.21 -26.78
N GLU A 374 27.92 13.18 -26.11
CA GLU A 374 27.23 11.88 -26.03
C GLU A 374 25.87 11.98 -25.34
N ALA A 375 25.79 12.69 -24.20
CA ALA A 375 24.54 12.90 -23.47
C ALA A 375 23.49 13.64 -24.31
N LEU A 376 23.90 14.74 -24.96
CA LEU A 376 23.03 15.52 -25.84
C LEU A 376 22.57 14.68 -27.04
N ASN A 377 23.48 13.93 -27.67
CA ASN A 377 23.13 13.07 -28.80
C ASN A 377 22.15 11.97 -28.41
N LEU A 378 22.31 11.36 -27.22
CA LEU A 378 21.38 10.35 -26.71
C LEU A 378 19.98 10.95 -26.54
N ALA A 379 19.87 12.06 -25.80
CA ALA A 379 18.59 12.72 -25.54
C ALA A 379 17.92 13.23 -26.83
N VAL A 380 18.67 13.87 -27.72
CA VAL A 380 18.16 14.34 -29.04
C VAL A 380 17.70 13.15 -29.88
N SER A 381 18.41 12.02 -29.84
CA SER A 381 18.01 10.82 -30.58
C SER A 381 16.69 10.25 -30.08
N GLU A 382 16.44 10.27 -28.77
CA GLU A 382 15.14 9.87 -28.21
C GLU A 382 13.99 10.75 -28.70
N TYR A 383 14.20 12.06 -28.81
CA TYR A 383 13.23 12.96 -29.44
C TYR A 383 13.04 12.68 -30.93
N ASN A 384 14.10 12.34 -31.65
CA ASN A 384 14.01 11.94 -33.05
C ASN A 384 13.26 10.61 -33.25
N LEU A 385 13.26 9.75 -32.22
CA LEU A 385 12.48 8.51 -32.19
C LEU A 385 11.01 8.73 -31.86
N ARG A 386 10.62 9.87 -31.26
CA ARG A 386 9.21 10.21 -31.06
C ARG A 386 8.57 10.28 -32.44
N GLY A 387 7.90 9.19 -32.80
CA GLY A 387 7.49 8.93 -34.17
C GLY A 387 6.41 9.90 -34.62
N LYS A 388 6.08 9.81 -35.91
CA LYS A 388 4.88 10.48 -36.46
C LYS A 388 3.60 9.67 -36.21
N GLU A 389 3.66 8.68 -35.32
CA GLU A 389 2.53 7.87 -34.90
C GLU A 389 1.67 8.60 -33.87
N ALA A 390 0.37 8.29 -33.87
CA ALA A 390 -0.63 9.06 -33.14
C ALA A 390 -0.36 9.12 -31.62
N GLU A 391 0.03 8.00 -31.01
CA GLU A 391 0.23 7.92 -29.55
C GLU A 391 1.48 8.68 -29.08
N ASP A 392 2.58 8.63 -29.84
CA ASP A 392 3.80 9.38 -29.49
C ASP A 392 3.62 10.88 -29.70
N MET A 393 2.86 11.28 -30.71
CA MET A 393 2.45 12.66 -30.90
C MET A 393 1.51 13.14 -29.80
N LEU A 394 0.63 12.27 -29.28
CA LEU A 394 -0.24 12.58 -28.15
C LEU A 394 0.57 12.82 -26.86
N LYS A 395 1.59 12.00 -26.60
CA LYS A 395 2.55 12.21 -25.49
C LYS A 395 3.30 13.53 -25.65
N THR A 396 3.67 13.89 -26.88
CA THR A 396 4.36 15.16 -27.18
C THR A 396 3.44 16.36 -26.95
N ALA A 397 2.18 16.28 -27.37
CA ALA A 397 1.17 17.30 -27.10
C ALA A 397 0.89 17.45 -25.59
N LYS A 398 0.82 16.33 -24.86
CA LYS A 398 0.71 16.36 -23.39
C LYS A 398 1.92 17.03 -22.74
N ALA A 399 3.14 16.63 -23.11
CA ALA A 399 4.35 17.23 -22.55
C ALA A 399 4.43 18.75 -22.82
N TYR A 400 3.92 19.22 -23.97
CA TYR A 400 3.76 20.65 -24.26
C TYR A 400 2.81 21.32 -23.24
N ALA A 401 1.64 20.74 -23.01
CA ALA A 401 0.63 21.29 -22.09
C ALA A 401 1.07 21.23 -20.62
N ASP A 402 1.81 20.20 -20.24
CA ASP A 402 2.40 20.05 -18.91
C ASP A 402 3.43 21.19 -18.68
N GLN A 403 4.28 21.50 -19.66
CA GLN A 403 5.18 22.67 -19.57
C GLN A 403 4.43 24.00 -19.43
N LEU A 404 3.36 24.23 -20.20
CA LEU A 404 2.54 25.44 -20.05
C LEU A 404 1.97 25.56 -18.63
N THR A 405 1.59 24.43 -18.04
CA THR A 405 1.03 24.38 -16.68
C THR A 405 2.11 24.63 -15.63
N ASP A 406 3.29 24.06 -15.84
CA ASP A 406 4.35 24.05 -14.85
C ASP A 406 5.22 25.30 -14.88
N PHE A 407 5.44 25.88 -16.06
CA PHE A 407 6.34 27.01 -16.28
C PHE A 407 5.64 28.27 -16.83
N GLY A 408 4.33 28.19 -17.14
CA GLY A 408 3.55 29.30 -17.70
C GLY A 408 3.88 29.62 -19.16
N SER A 409 4.89 28.96 -19.74
CA SER A 409 5.31 29.12 -21.13
C SER A 409 5.95 27.83 -21.62
N PHE A 410 5.93 27.62 -22.94
CA PHE A 410 6.54 26.46 -23.56
C PHE A 410 7.91 26.83 -24.15
N GLN A 411 8.93 26.04 -23.83
CA GLN A 411 10.25 26.07 -24.44
C GLN A 411 10.59 24.65 -24.91
N SER A 412 10.83 24.48 -26.20
CA SER A 412 11.14 23.17 -26.77
C SER A 412 12.39 22.58 -26.11
N PRO A 413 12.29 21.43 -25.41
CA PRO A 413 13.46 20.76 -24.85
C PRO A 413 14.38 20.26 -25.97
N TYR A 414 13.81 19.90 -27.13
CA TYR A 414 14.58 19.51 -28.32
C TYR A 414 15.48 20.63 -28.81
N ALA A 415 14.92 21.83 -29.03
CA ALA A 415 15.67 22.99 -29.48
C ALA A 415 16.71 23.46 -28.43
N ALA A 416 16.34 23.38 -27.15
CA ALA A 416 17.24 23.70 -26.05
C ALA A 416 18.47 22.77 -26.02
N LEU A 417 18.27 21.46 -26.18
CA LEU A 417 19.36 20.48 -26.20
C LEU A 417 20.24 20.60 -27.45
N LEU A 418 19.67 20.88 -28.63
CA LEU A 418 20.43 21.07 -29.87
C LEU A 418 21.39 22.26 -29.82
N THR A 419 21.02 23.31 -29.09
CA THR A 419 21.81 24.55 -28.99
C THR A 419 22.69 24.60 -27.73
N MET A 420 22.69 23.53 -26.94
CA MET A 420 23.40 23.45 -25.67
C MET A 420 24.91 23.32 -25.85
N THR A 421 25.70 24.14 -25.15
CA THR A 421 27.17 24.03 -25.13
C THR A 421 27.66 23.22 -23.92
N PRO A 422 28.83 22.56 -24.01
CA PRO A 422 29.43 21.85 -22.87
C PRO A 422 29.63 22.72 -21.61
N GLU A 423 29.95 24.00 -21.79
CA GLU A 423 30.14 24.94 -20.69
C GLU A 423 28.81 25.22 -19.99
N LYS A 424 27.76 25.56 -20.75
CA LYS A 424 26.42 25.82 -20.21
C LYS A 424 25.83 24.58 -19.55
N TYR A 425 26.04 23.41 -20.16
CA TYR A 425 25.63 22.13 -19.61
C TYR A 425 26.23 21.89 -18.22
N ASN A 426 27.56 21.99 -18.08
CA ASN A 426 28.23 21.83 -16.79
C ASN A 426 27.83 22.92 -15.77
N GLN A 427 27.55 24.15 -16.21
CA GLN A 427 27.01 25.21 -15.33
C GLN A 427 25.65 24.83 -14.76
N ILE A 428 24.75 24.24 -15.57
CA ILE A 428 23.43 23.78 -15.10
C ILE A 428 23.59 22.62 -14.12
N LEU A 429 24.49 21.66 -14.41
CA LEU A 429 24.74 20.55 -13.49
C LEU A 429 25.27 21.03 -12.13
N THR A 430 26.30 21.89 -12.13
CA THR A 430 26.89 22.40 -10.88
C THR A 430 25.93 23.27 -10.08
N LYS A 431 25.01 23.98 -10.75
CA LYS A 431 23.95 24.76 -10.11
C LYS A 431 23.00 23.87 -9.28
N HIS A 432 22.65 22.70 -9.78
CA HIS A 432 21.58 21.86 -9.22
C HIS A 432 22.07 20.63 -8.46
N LEU A 433 23.22 20.06 -8.81
CA LEU A 433 23.75 18.82 -8.23
C LEU A 433 24.58 19.04 -6.96
N VAL A 434 24.09 19.86 -6.03
CA VAL A 434 24.82 20.24 -4.82
C VAL A 434 24.76 19.16 -3.72
N PRO A 435 25.79 19.03 -2.85
CA PRO A 435 25.84 18.01 -1.80
C PRO A 435 24.61 18.00 -0.88
N GLU A 436 24.06 19.16 -0.55
CA GLU A 436 22.91 19.32 0.34
C GLU A 436 21.60 18.82 -0.28
N MET A 437 21.56 18.70 -1.60
CA MET A 437 20.41 18.22 -2.36
C MET A 437 20.56 16.76 -2.78
N LYS A 438 21.60 16.06 -2.32
CA LYS A 438 21.83 14.64 -2.60
C LYS A 438 20.58 13.77 -2.38
N TYR A 439 20.34 12.84 -3.30
CA TYR A 439 19.31 11.80 -3.22
C TYR A 439 19.99 10.42 -3.32
N GLU A 440 19.84 9.59 -2.30
CA GLU A 440 20.29 8.19 -2.30
C GLU A 440 19.20 7.30 -1.69
N SER A 441 18.83 6.23 -2.39
CA SER A 441 18.07 5.13 -1.84
C SER A 441 18.85 3.85 -2.11
N LEU A 442 19.48 3.30 -1.07
CA LEU A 442 20.39 2.16 -1.15
C LEU A 442 19.76 0.95 -0.48
N THR A 443 19.64 -0.15 -1.19
CA THR A 443 19.34 -1.44 -0.60
C THR A 443 20.63 -2.23 -0.54
N GLU A 444 21.22 -2.32 0.65
CA GLU A 444 22.50 -3.00 0.88
C GLU A 444 22.35 -4.52 0.98
N PRO A 445 23.39 -5.30 0.60
CA PRO A 445 23.38 -6.72 0.83
C PRO A 445 23.45 -7.09 2.33
N PRO A 446 22.89 -8.23 2.75
CA PRO A 446 23.02 -8.71 4.12
C PRO A 446 24.49 -9.03 4.46
N LEU A 447 24.89 -8.76 5.70
CA LEU A 447 26.28 -8.91 6.17
C LEU A 447 26.81 -10.35 6.02
N PHE A 448 26.04 -11.37 6.42
CA PHE A 448 26.53 -12.75 6.50
C PHE A 448 26.18 -13.59 5.25
N PHE A 449 25.00 -14.21 5.14
CA PHE A 449 24.67 -15.17 4.06
C PHE A 449 23.19 -15.13 3.63
N HIS A 450 22.87 -15.57 2.42
CA HIS A 450 21.52 -15.48 1.83
C HIS A 450 20.38 -16.17 2.63
N TYR A 451 20.71 -17.14 3.52
CA TYR A 451 19.77 -17.97 4.27
C TYR A 451 19.86 -17.83 5.80
N ASP A 452 20.60 -16.84 6.29
CA ASP A 452 20.68 -16.50 7.72
C ASP A 452 19.32 -16.36 8.42
N GLN A 453 18.34 -15.82 7.70
CA GLN A 453 16.94 -15.76 8.09
C GLN A 453 16.37 -17.13 8.46
N TYR A 454 16.64 -18.17 7.67
CA TYR A 454 16.19 -19.54 7.95
C TYR A 454 16.96 -20.18 9.11
N LEU A 455 18.24 -19.86 9.27
CA LEU A 455 19.03 -20.32 10.40
C LEU A 455 18.51 -19.72 11.71
N LEU A 456 18.20 -18.42 11.73
CA LEU A 456 17.57 -17.78 12.88
C LEU A 456 16.16 -18.30 13.14
N TYR A 457 15.35 -18.53 12.11
CA TYR A 457 14.05 -19.17 12.27
C TYR A 457 14.21 -20.56 12.91
N ALA A 458 15.16 -21.37 12.43
CA ALA A 458 15.44 -22.69 12.96
C ALA A 458 15.94 -22.64 14.42
N LEU A 459 16.91 -21.77 14.73
CA LEU A 459 17.44 -21.60 16.08
C LEU A 459 16.37 -21.09 17.05
N SER A 460 15.56 -20.12 16.61
CA SER A 460 14.44 -19.62 17.41
C SER A 460 13.44 -20.73 17.68
N LEU A 461 13.04 -21.50 16.67
CA LEU A 461 12.17 -22.67 16.83
C LEU A 461 12.73 -23.68 17.83
N VAL A 462 14.04 -23.94 17.84
CA VAL A 462 14.70 -24.81 18.82
C VAL A 462 14.61 -24.25 20.24
N PHE A 463 14.97 -22.98 20.46
CA PHE A 463 14.87 -22.35 21.79
C PHE A 463 13.43 -22.25 22.28
N ILE A 464 12.48 -22.00 21.38
CA ILE A 464 11.04 -22.02 21.66
C ILE A 464 10.62 -23.41 22.10
N PHE A 465 11.00 -24.46 21.36
CA PHE A 465 10.65 -25.84 21.70
C PHE A 465 11.26 -26.26 23.05
N MET A 466 12.49 -25.83 23.34
CA MET A 466 13.16 -26.06 24.62
C MET A 466 12.47 -25.29 25.77
N GLY A 467 12.11 -24.03 25.56
CA GLY A 467 11.38 -23.21 26.51
C GLY A 467 9.98 -23.73 26.79
N PHE A 468 9.23 -24.10 25.74
CA PHE A 468 7.92 -24.74 25.84
C PHE A 468 8.00 -26.08 26.57
N ARG A 469 8.99 -26.92 26.24
CA ARG A 469 9.23 -28.16 26.97
C ARG A 469 9.47 -27.87 28.45
N ALA A 470 10.38 -26.96 28.80
CA ALA A 470 10.67 -26.61 30.20
C ALA A 470 9.46 -26.03 30.96
N LEU A 471 8.60 -25.24 30.29
CA LEU A 471 7.39 -24.67 30.89
C LEU A 471 6.25 -25.69 31.04
N LEU A 472 6.11 -26.62 30.09
CA LEU A 472 5.07 -27.66 30.10
C LEU A 472 5.48 -28.91 30.88
N THR A 473 6.76 -29.17 31.06
CA THR A 473 7.30 -30.26 31.88
C THR A 473 7.77 -29.72 33.23
N GLN A 474 6.86 -29.24 34.07
CA GLN A 474 7.12 -29.13 35.51
C GLN A 474 6.66 -30.40 36.21
N GLN A 475 7.52 -30.99 37.05
CA GLN A 475 7.12 -32.11 37.90
C GLN A 475 6.06 -31.64 38.91
N PHE A 476 4.87 -32.21 38.80
CA PHE A 476 3.75 -31.90 39.68
C PHE A 476 3.94 -32.62 41.02
N GLN A 477 4.31 -31.89 42.07
CA GLN A 477 4.44 -32.44 43.43
C GLN A 477 3.04 -32.67 44.04
N HIS A 478 2.57 -33.93 43.96
CA HIS A 478 1.23 -34.37 44.37
C HIS A 478 0.93 -34.19 45.87
N ASP A 479 1.96 -34.01 46.69
CA ASP A 479 1.95 -34.02 48.15
C ASP A 479 1.51 -32.70 48.80
N LYS A 480 1.41 -31.59 48.03
CA LYS A 480 1.07 -30.25 48.57
C LYS A 480 -0.37 -29.78 48.33
N ILE A 481 -1.24 -30.58 47.70
CA ILE A 481 -2.63 -30.16 47.45
C ILE A 481 -3.54 -30.72 48.54
N ARG A 482 -3.88 -29.88 49.52
CA ARG A 482 -4.94 -30.20 50.50
C ARG A 482 -6.28 -29.53 50.19
N TRP A 483 -6.34 -28.30 49.68
CA TRP A 483 -7.61 -27.61 49.34
C TRP A 483 -7.40 -26.63 48.16
N VAL A 484 -8.30 -26.60 47.18
CA VAL A 484 -8.26 -25.65 46.04
C VAL A 484 -9.40 -24.65 46.18
N ARG A 485 -9.08 -23.37 46.39
CA ARG A 485 -10.05 -22.26 46.36
C ARG A 485 -10.24 -21.80 44.92
N LYS A 486 -11.49 -21.53 44.50
CA LYS A 486 -11.80 -20.89 43.21
C LYS A 486 -11.23 -19.47 43.25
N VAL A 487 -10.14 -19.21 42.54
CA VAL A 487 -9.75 -17.84 42.20
C VAL A 487 -10.55 -17.47 40.95
N ALA A 488 -11.48 -16.54 41.09
CA ALA A 488 -12.17 -15.97 39.94
C ALA A 488 -11.15 -15.13 39.17
N TYR A 489 -10.56 -15.70 38.13
CA TYR A 489 -9.84 -14.88 37.17
C TYR A 489 -10.86 -14.18 36.27
N PRO A 490 -10.69 -12.86 35.99
CA PRO A 490 -11.46 -12.20 34.94
C PRO A 490 -11.33 -13.04 33.67
N SER A 491 -12.38 -13.13 32.85
CA SER A 491 -12.44 -14.04 31.70
C SER A 491 -11.12 -14.01 30.94
N ILE A 492 -10.36 -15.10 31.06
CA ILE A 492 -8.97 -15.21 30.60
C ILE A 492 -8.84 -14.80 29.12
N LYS A 493 -9.91 -14.98 28.34
CA LYS A 493 -10.02 -14.53 26.95
C LYS A 493 -9.88 -13.01 26.74
N ILE A 494 -10.37 -12.17 27.67
CA ILE A 494 -10.22 -10.71 27.60
C ILE A 494 -8.78 -10.31 27.94
N ALA A 495 -8.20 -10.90 28.99
CA ALA A 495 -6.81 -10.63 29.36
C ALA A 495 -5.82 -11.09 28.27
N GLU A 496 -6.08 -12.25 27.65
CA GLU A 496 -5.32 -12.76 26.52
C GLU A 496 -5.50 -11.91 25.25
N GLY A 497 -6.72 -11.43 24.98
CA GLY A 497 -6.98 -10.48 23.91
C GLY A 497 -6.27 -9.13 24.11
N ILE A 498 -6.23 -8.62 25.34
CA ILE A 498 -5.47 -7.41 25.70
C ILE A 498 -3.97 -7.66 25.54
N ALA A 499 -3.44 -8.79 26.01
CA ALA A 499 -2.03 -9.13 25.85
C ALA A 499 -1.63 -9.27 24.36
N PHE A 500 -2.51 -9.85 23.55
CA PHE A 500 -2.33 -9.94 22.10
C PHE A 500 -2.31 -8.56 21.43
N ALA A 501 -3.26 -7.68 21.77
CA ALA A 501 -3.28 -6.31 21.27
C ALA A 501 -2.01 -5.53 21.69
N ILE A 502 -1.57 -5.67 22.94
CA ILE A 502 -0.32 -5.06 23.43
C ILE A 502 0.88 -5.59 22.63
N ALA A 503 0.96 -6.90 22.37
CA ALA A 503 2.05 -7.49 21.62
C ALA A 503 2.12 -6.98 20.17
N ILE A 504 0.96 -6.82 19.51
CA ILE A 504 0.86 -6.19 18.18
C ILE A 504 1.35 -4.75 18.22
N VAL A 505 0.86 -3.96 19.18
CA VAL A 505 1.23 -2.55 19.33
C VAL A 505 2.74 -2.43 19.56
N MET A 506 3.30 -3.23 20.47
CA MET A 506 4.75 -3.30 20.70
C MET A 506 5.52 -3.68 19.44
N TYR A 507 5.07 -4.70 18.69
CA TYR A 507 5.67 -5.09 17.42
C TYR A 507 5.72 -3.90 16.44
N LEU A 508 4.61 -3.18 16.27
CA LEU A 508 4.53 -2.02 15.37
C LEU A 508 5.46 -0.88 15.81
N HIS A 509 5.61 -0.65 17.12
CA HIS A 509 6.54 0.36 17.64
C HIS A 509 7.98 -0.05 17.43
N VAL A 510 8.33 -1.31 17.69
CA VAL A 510 9.68 -1.82 17.45
C VAL A 510 10.00 -1.72 15.96
N GLN A 511 9.05 -2.09 15.09
CA GLN A 511 9.20 -1.93 13.64
C GLN A 511 9.47 -0.48 13.24
N TYR A 512 8.68 0.47 13.73
CA TYR A 512 8.93 1.89 13.47
C TYR A 512 10.26 2.39 14.02
N LEU A 513 10.66 1.97 15.23
CA LEU A 513 11.96 2.36 15.80
C LEU A 513 13.12 1.79 14.99
N VAL A 514 12.99 0.56 14.48
CA VAL A 514 13.94 -0.06 13.55
C VAL A 514 14.00 0.76 12.25
N ASP A 515 12.85 1.06 11.67
CA ASP A 515 12.70 1.88 10.48
C ASP A 515 13.29 3.29 10.62
N LEU A 516 13.08 3.95 11.77
CA LEU A 516 13.62 5.26 12.12
C LEU A 516 15.14 5.19 12.36
N ALA A 517 15.62 4.07 12.93
CA ALA A 517 17.04 3.81 13.09
C ALA A 517 17.73 3.62 11.73
N PHE A 518 17.06 3.02 10.74
CA PHE A 518 17.55 2.91 9.36
C PHE A 518 17.54 4.26 8.60
N GLU A 519 16.69 5.20 9.00
CA GLU A 519 16.65 6.55 8.41
C GLU A 519 17.66 7.54 9.01
N LYS A 520 18.24 7.25 10.19
CA LYS A 520 19.20 8.15 10.85
C LYS A 520 20.62 7.59 10.85
N ASP A 521 21.57 8.43 10.40
CA ASP A 521 23.02 8.17 10.27
C ASP A 521 23.71 7.63 11.55
N PHE A 522 23.10 7.82 12.73
CA PHE A 522 23.66 7.42 14.03
C PHE A 522 23.67 5.90 14.28
N MET A 523 22.59 5.19 13.96
CA MET A 523 22.50 3.74 14.21
C MET A 523 23.12 2.92 13.07
N GLN A 524 23.08 3.48 11.86
CA GLN A 524 23.69 2.95 10.64
C GLN A 524 25.22 2.81 10.76
N LYS A 525 25.87 3.75 11.47
CA LYS A 525 27.31 3.70 11.75
C LYS A 525 27.71 2.77 12.89
N HIS A 526 26.80 2.45 13.82
CA HIS A 526 27.23 1.94 15.14
C HIS A 526 26.60 0.63 15.62
N ILE A 527 25.37 0.24 15.23
CA ILE A 527 24.74 -0.92 15.92
C ILE A 527 23.88 -1.87 15.04
N PHE A 528 23.09 -1.42 14.06
CA PHE A 528 22.13 -2.32 13.40
C PHE A 528 21.98 -2.09 11.90
N THR A 529 22.59 -2.97 11.10
CA THR A 529 22.36 -3.12 9.67
C THR A 529 21.98 -4.57 9.36
N SER A 530 20.87 -5.08 9.90
CA SER A 530 20.40 -6.35 9.38
C SER A 530 18.89 -6.55 9.46
N GLN A 531 18.34 -7.17 8.40
CA GLN A 531 17.00 -7.77 8.38
C GLN A 531 16.76 -8.73 9.56
N TYR A 532 17.79 -9.09 10.33
CA TYR A 532 17.69 -10.00 11.45
C TYR A 532 16.86 -9.40 12.57
N LEU A 533 16.92 -8.08 12.82
CA LEU A 533 16.11 -7.48 13.87
C LEU A 533 14.63 -7.50 13.49
N TYR A 534 14.31 -7.23 12.21
CA TYR A 534 12.96 -7.40 11.65
C TYR A 534 12.47 -8.85 11.83
N ILE A 535 13.31 -9.84 11.50
CA ILE A 535 12.99 -11.27 11.63
C ILE A 535 12.80 -11.65 13.08
N VAL A 536 13.70 -11.27 13.98
CA VAL A 536 13.61 -11.56 15.42
C VAL A 536 12.30 -11.00 15.97
N VAL A 537 11.97 -9.76 15.62
CA VAL A 537 10.74 -9.09 16.04
C VAL A 537 9.51 -9.77 15.43
N SER A 538 9.57 -10.21 14.17
CA SER A 538 8.52 -10.98 13.49
C SER A 538 8.31 -12.37 14.10
N VAL A 539 9.38 -13.05 14.51
CA VAL A 539 9.32 -14.33 15.23
C VAL A 539 8.68 -14.12 16.59
N PHE A 540 9.07 -13.10 17.35
CA PHE A 540 8.44 -12.80 18.63
C PHE A 540 6.95 -12.43 18.48
N ALA A 541 6.57 -11.74 17.41
CA ALA A 541 5.16 -11.47 17.10
C ALA A 541 4.40 -12.74 16.68
N LEU A 542 4.97 -13.57 15.81
CA LEU A 542 4.40 -14.87 15.44
C LEU A 542 4.22 -15.74 16.69
N LEU A 543 5.17 -15.71 17.63
CA LEU A 543 5.08 -16.39 18.91
C LEU A 543 3.96 -15.85 19.79
N ALA A 544 3.80 -14.53 19.87
CA ALA A 544 2.70 -13.91 20.60
C ALA A 544 1.33 -14.27 19.98
N VAL A 545 1.25 -14.33 18.64
CA VAL A 545 0.06 -14.77 17.90
C VAL A 545 -0.22 -16.24 18.16
N ALA A 546 0.79 -17.12 18.02
CA ALA A 546 0.67 -18.53 18.28
C ALA A 546 0.25 -18.79 19.74
N GLN A 547 0.82 -18.05 20.69
CA GLN A 547 0.44 -18.10 22.10
C GLN A 547 -1.02 -17.66 22.31
N GLY A 548 -1.47 -16.58 21.66
CA GLY A 548 -2.86 -16.12 21.71
C GLY A 548 -3.85 -17.10 21.06
N VAL A 549 -3.49 -17.71 19.93
CA VAL A 549 -4.30 -18.75 19.29
C VAL A 549 -4.38 -20.00 20.16
N TYR A 550 -3.24 -20.43 20.72
CA TYR A 550 -3.15 -21.57 21.62
C TYR A 550 -3.95 -21.37 22.91
N SER A 551 -4.00 -20.13 23.40
CA SER A 551 -4.77 -19.78 24.59
C SER A 551 -6.29 -19.83 24.34
N LEU A 552 -6.72 -19.58 23.09
CA LEU A 552 -8.10 -19.66 22.64
C LEU A 552 -8.58 -21.09 22.32
N MET A 553 -7.65 -22.05 22.11
CA MET A 553 -8.01 -23.45 21.86
C MET A 553 -8.67 -24.08 23.10
N PRO A 554 -9.72 -24.91 22.92
CA PRO A 554 -10.31 -25.65 24.03
C PRO A 554 -9.28 -26.65 24.58
N ARG A 555 -8.73 -26.35 25.75
CA ARG A 555 -7.76 -27.20 26.45
C ARG A 555 -8.40 -28.55 26.76
N LYS A 556 -8.12 -29.58 25.94
CA LYS A 556 -8.44 -30.98 26.25
C LYS A 556 -7.29 -31.63 27.00
N LEU A 557 -7.64 -32.47 27.96
CA LEU A 557 -6.74 -33.19 28.85
C LEU A 557 -5.91 -34.19 28.03
N MET A 558 -4.58 -34.09 28.05
CA MET A 558 -3.69 -35.15 27.56
C MET A 558 -2.73 -35.52 28.68
N VAL A 559 -2.72 -36.80 29.03
CA VAL A 559 -1.83 -37.40 30.04
C VAL A 559 -1.03 -38.47 29.33
N HIS A 560 0.30 -38.35 29.39
CA HIS A 560 1.25 -39.36 28.94
C HIS A 560 2.37 -39.42 29.98
N ASP A 561 2.74 -40.62 30.44
CA ASP A 561 3.88 -40.89 31.34
C ASP A 561 3.91 -40.05 32.62
N GLN A 562 2.79 -40.04 33.35
CA GLN A 562 2.66 -39.39 34.66
C GLN A 562 2.93 -37.87 34.68
N ALA A 563 3.09 -37.23 33.52
CA ALA A 563 3.17 -35.78 33.40
C ALA A 563 1.84 -35.21 32.88
N LEU A 564 1.31 -34.21 33.59
CA LEU A 564 0.14 -33.44 33.16
C LEU A 564 0.61 -32.31 32.24
N TRP A 565 0.23 -32.31 30.97
CA TRP A 565 0.78 -31.34 30.04
C TRP A 565 0.07 -29.97 30.05
N ILE A 566 -1.21 -29.79 30.42
CA ILE A 566 -1.85 -28.44 30.61
C ILE A 566 -3.00 -28.42 31.63
N LYS A 567 -3.10 -27.32 32.41
CA LYS A 567 -4.13 -27.02 33.44
C LYS A 567 -5.08 -25.89 33.03
N SER A 568 -6.39 -26.07 33.27
CA SER A 568 -7.40 -25.02 33.51
C SER A 568 -8.48 -25.62 34.40
N VAL A 569 -8.63 -25.12 35.63
CA VAL A 569 -9.57 -25.66 36.62
C VAL A 569 -10.62 -24.61 36.94
N THR A 570 -11.85 -24.80 36.46
CA THR A 570 -13.01 -24.00 36.87
C THR A 570 -13.94 -24.89 37.71
N TYR A 571 -14.04 -24.68 39.02
CA TYR A 571 -15.04 -25.37 39.84
C TYR A 571 -15.84 -24.40 40.73
N TYR A 572 -17.16 -24.56 40.72
CA TYR A 572 -18.12 -23.87 41.58
C TYR A 572 -18.15 -24.50 42.98
N SER A 573 -18.11 -23.71 44.06
CA SER A 573 -18.45 -24.16 45.42
C SER A 573 -19.79 -23.55 45.84
N GLN A 574 -20.72 -24.34 46.36
CA GLN A 574 -21.99 -23.86 46.92
C GLN A 574 -21.87 -23.81 48.46
N GLN A 575 -22.25 -22.69 49.08
CA GLN A 575 -22.26 -22.53 50.54
C GLN A 575 -23.62 -22.99 51.12
N ILE A 576 -23.60 -23.72 52.25
CA ILE A 576 -24.81 -24.05 53.03
C ILE A 576 -24.85 -23.10 54.24
N PRO A 577 -25.92 -22.31 54.45
CA PRO A 577 -26.03 -21.41 55.59
C PRO A 577 -26.04 -22.17 56.94
N LEU A 578 -25.36 -21.64 57.97
CA LEU A 578 -25.33 -22.21 59.32
C LEU A 578 -26.73 -22.42 59.94
N SER A 579 -27.71 -21.59 59.57
CA SER A 579 -29.12 -21.73 59.97
C SER A 579 -29.80 -22.99 59.42
N GLU A 580 -29.25 -23.60 58.37
CA GLU A 580 -29.71 -24.88 57.85
C GLU A 580 -29.01 -26.06 58.54
N ILE A 581 -27.85 -25.84 59.17
CA ILE A 581 -27.10 -26.87 59.92
C ILE A 581 -27.85 -27.30 61.18
N SER A 582 -28.48 -26.36 61.90
CA SER A 582 -29.32 -26.65 63.08
C SER A 582 -30.62 -27.38 62.75
N LYS A 583 -30.97 -27.40 61.46
CA LYS A 583 -32.09 -28.17 60.91
C LYS A 583 -31.63 -29.52 60.38
N VAL A 584 -30.35 -29.89 60.50
CA VAL A 584 -29.87 -31.22 60.16
C VAL A 584 -30.40 -32.20 61.19
N GLU A 585 -30.96 -33.29 60.71
CA GLU A 585 -31.48 -34.39 61.52
C GLU A 585 -30.49 -35.55 61.56
N ASP A 586 -29.85 -35.84 60.41
CA ASP A 586 -28.94 -36.96 60.28
C ASP A 586 -27.83 -36.70 59.25
N VAL A 587 -26.66 -37.27 59.53
CA VAL A 587 -25.45 -37.18 58.70
C VAL A 587 -24.85 -38.57 58.55
N ARG A 588 -24.85 -39.10 57.32
CA ARG A 588 -24.37 -40.45 57.03
C ARG A 588 -23.24 -40.43 56.00
N LEU A 589 -22.21 -41.18 56.31
CA LEU A 589 -21.22 -41.58 55.32
C LEU A 589 -21.83 -42.63 54.39
N ILE A 590 -21.74 -42.35 53.11
CA ILE A 590 -22.20 -43.25 52.06
C ILE A 590 -20.97 -43.72 51.30
N THR A 591 -20.62 -45.00 51.49
CA THR A 591 -19.54 -45.65 50.76
C THR A 591 -20.01 -46.16 49.39
N SER A 592 -21.32 -46.36 49.21
CA SER A 592 -22.01 -46.64 47.94
C SER A 592 -23.51 -46.36 48.11
N PRO A 593 -24.18 -45.62 47.21
CA PRO A 593 -25.60 -45.36 47.35
C PRO A 593 -26.40 -46.61 46.98
N SER A 594 -27.14 -47.17 47.94
CA SER A 594 -28.15 -48.18 47.62
C SER A 594 -29.33 -47.54 46.89
N LEU A 595 -29.97 -48.27 45.97
CA LEU A 595 -31.09 -47.82 45.13
C LEU A 595 -32.25 -47.15 45.90
N LYS A 596 -32.41 -47.42 47.20
CA LYS A 596 -33.43 -46.78 48.04
C LYS A 596 -33.21 -45.27 48.27
N LEU A 597 -31.98 -44.76 48.14
CA LEU A 597 -31.69 -43.32 48.31
C LEU A 597 -32.16 -42.46 47.11
N PHE A 598 -32.27 -43.07 45.92
CA PHE A 598 -32.59 -42.38 44.68
C PHE A 598 -34.01 -41.81 44.61
N TRP A 599 -34.93 -42.27 45.46
CA TRP A 599 -36.36 -41.93 45.37
C TRP A 599 -36.83 -40.89 46.38
N ALA A 600 -36.01 -40.57 47.39
CA ALA A 600 -36.37 -39.61 48.45
C ALA A 600 -35.75 -38.21 48.27
N ILE A 601 -34.93 -38.00 47.25
CA ILE A 601 -34.19 -36.74 47.03
C ILE A 601 -34.90 -35.92 45.95
N LYS A 602 -35.43 -34.73 46.29
CA LYS A 602 -35.89 -33.74 45.28
C LYS A 602 -34.67 -33.19 44.54
N TYR A 603 -34.44 -33.69 43.33
CA TYR A 603 -33.26 -33.38 42.53
C TYR A 603 -33.15 -31.92 42.10
N ARG A 604 -31.96 -31.33 42.29
CA ARG A 604 -31.32 -30.44 41.30
C ARG A 604 -30.04 -31.17 40.86
N PHE A 605 -30.01 -31.69 39.64
CA PHE A 605 -28.83 -32.36 39.12
C PHE A 605 -27.90 -31.39 38.40
N TYR A 606 -26.60 -31.50 38.68
CA TYR A 606 -25.54 -31.27 37.70
C TYR A 606 -24.64 -32.51 37.67
N ASN A 607 -24.43 -33.06 36.46
CA ASN A 607 -23.50 -34.13 36.10
C ASN A 607 -23.57 -35.43 36.91
N PHE A 608 -24.28 -36.42 36.35
CA PHE A 608 -24.17 -37.81 36.78
C PHE A 608 -23.13 -38.55 35.92
N SER A 609 -22.08 -39.09 36.52
CA SER A 609 -21.27 -40.16 35.92
C SER A 609 -21.36 -41.39 36.85
N PRO A 610 -22.00 -42.49 36.44
CA PRO A 610 -22.23 -43.65 37.30
C PRO A 610 -20.99 -44.52 37.57
N LYS A 611 -19.81 -44.13 37.04
CA LYS A 611 -18.68 -45.07 36.89
C LYS A 611 -17.48 -44.85 37.81
N PHE A 612 -17.55 -43.93 38.79
CA PHE A 612 -16.49 -43.79 39.82
C PHE A 612 -17.11 -43.42 41.18
N TRP A 613 -17.51 -44.43 41.95
CA TRP A 613 -18.08 -44.24 43.29
C TRP A 613 -16.99 -43.82 44.27
N LYS A 614 -17.08 -42.59 44.78
CA LYS A 614 -16.28 -42.10 45.91
C LYS A 614 -17.14 -42.09 47.17
N LYS A 615 -16.51 -42.24 48.34
CA LYS A 615 -17.20 -41.99 49.62
C LYS A 615 -17.83 -40.60 49.54
N GLY A 616 -19.07 -40.49 49.99
CA GLY A 616 -19.82 -39.24 50.00
C GLY A 616 -20.50 -39.03 51.33
N LEU A 617 -21.00 -37.83 51.53
CA LEU A 617 -21.70 -37.40 52.72
C LEU A 617 -23.16 -37.12 52.36
N ALA A 618 -24.09 -37.86 52.94
CA ALA A 618 -25.51 -37.53 52.88
C ALA A 618 -25.93 -36.80 54.14
N ILE A 619 -26.65 -35.70 53.95
CA ILE A 619 -27.18 -34.86 55.01
C ILE A 619 -28.69 -34.79 54.83
N THR A 620 -29.43 -35.21 55.85
CA THR A 620 -30.89 -35.11 55.87
C THR A 620 -31.28 -34.02 56.85
N LEU A 621 -32.12 -33.10 56.40
CA LEU A 621 -32.70 -32.05 57.23
C LEU A 621 -34.02 -32.53 57.85
N LYS A 622 -34.38 -31.99 59.02
CA LYS A 622 -35.64 -32.24 59.77
C LYS A 622 -36.91 -32.00 58.97
N ASN A 623 -36.83 -31.26 57.86
CA ASN A 623 -37.95 -31.04 56.94
C ASN A 623 -38.05 -32.12 55.83
N GLY A 624 -37.30 -33.21 55.95
CA GLY A 624 -37.29 -34.34 55.03
C GLY A 624 -36.45 -34.15 53.76
N LYS A 625 -35.78 -33.01 53.57
CA LYS A 625 -34.87 -32.81 52.42
C LYS A 625 -33.52 -33.47 52.66
N ALA A 626 -33.04 -34.24 51.69
CA ALA A 626 -31.73 -34.85 51.72
C ALA A 626 -30.80 -34.25 50.65
N TYR A 627 -29.55 -34.00 51.04
CA TYR A 627 -28.47 -33.51 50.19
C TYR A 627 -27.34 -34.54 50.16
N TYR A 628 -26.71 -34.70 49.00
CA TYR A 628 -25.58 -35.61 48.83
C TYR A 628 -24.37 -34.87 48.29
N PHE A 629 -23.23 -35.06 48.96
CA PHE A 629 -21.95 -34.46 48.59
C PHE A 629 -20.94 -35.57 48.31
N SER A 630 -20.49 -35.70 47.07
CA SER A 630 -19.38 -36.59 46.74
C SER A 630 -18.06 -35.91 47.12
N MET A 631 -17.33 -36.44 48.10
CA MET A 631 -16.11 -35.82 48.62
C MET A 631 -15.13 -36.82 49.24
N ASN A 632 -13.83 -36.65 48.99
CA ASN A 632 -12.80 -37.61 49.43
C ASN A 632 -12.70 -37.72 50.97
N ASP A 633 -12.90 -36.63 51.71
CA ASP A 633 -12.79 -36.57 53.18
C ASP A 633 -14.14 -36.60 53.90
N ALA A 634 -15.16 -37.26 53.31
CA ALA A 634 -16.51 -37.38 53.88
C ALA A 634 -16.52 -37.83 55.37
N GLY A 635 -15.49 -38.59 55.79
CA GLY A 635 -15.30 -39.06 57.16
C GLY A 635 -15.17 -37.92 58.17
N LYS A 636 -14.26 -36.99 57.87
CA LYS A 636 -13.95 -35.85 58.74
C LYS A 636 -15.09 -34.84 58.73
N ALA A 637 -15.65 -34.54 57.56
CA ALA A 637 -16.79 -33.65 57.42
C ALA A 637 -18.02 -34.17 58.19
N ALA A 638 -18.27 -35.49 58.18
CA ALA A 638 -19.35 -36.08 58.98
C ALA A 638 -19.13 -35.89 60.49
N ALA A 639 -17.90 -36.07 60.97
CA ALA A 639 -17.57 -35.94 62.39
C ALA A 639 -17.73 -34.49 62.87
N GLU A 640 -17.27 -33.52 62.09
CA GLU A 640 -17.42 -32.09 62.40
C GLU A 640 -18.88 -31.66 62.44
N LEU A 641 -19.68 -32.05 61.44
CA LEU A 641 -21.12 -31.75 61.41
C LEU A 641 -21.87 -32.39 62.58
N LYS A 642 -21.57 -33.64 62.94
CA LYS A 642 -22.17 -34.30 64.11
C LYS A 642 -21.80 -33.62 65.42
N GLY A 643 -20.56 -33.13 65.54
CA GLY A 643 -20.12 -32.35 66.70
C GLY A 643 -20.91 -31.05 66.86
N LEU A 644 -21.25 -30.40 65.75
CA LEU A 644 -22.08 -29.18 65.73
C LEU A 644 -23.57 -29.44 65.98
N MET A 645 -24.04 -30.69 65.89
CA MET A 645 -25.44 -31.09 66.12
C MET A 645 -25.75 -31.46 67.58
N GLN A 646 -24.75 -31.74 68.42
CA GLN A 646 -25.00 -32.10 69.82
C GLN A 646 -25.41 -30.87 70.64
N PRO A 647 -26.39 -30.99 71.56
CA PRO A 647 -26.80 -29.89 72.42
C PRO A 647 -25.63 -29.51 73.34
N GLN A 648 -25.17 -28.26 73.21
CA GLN A 648 -24.20 -27.67 74.14
C GLN A 648 -24.82 -27.66 75.55
N PRO A 649 -24.12 -28.11 76.60
CA PRO A 649 -24.66 -28.15 77.96
C PRO A 649 -24.99 -26.72 78.44
N SER A 650 -26.13 -26.56 79.12
CA SER A 650 -26.52 -25.29 79.73
C SER A 650 -25.44 -24.83 80.72
N LEU A 651 -25.07 -23.55 80.63
CA LEU A 651 -24.01 -22.88 81.42
C LEU A 651 -24.09 -23.11 82.95
N ASP A 652 -25.25 -23.49 83.50
CA ASP A 652 -25.45 -23.73 84.95
C ASP A 652 -24.68 -24.92 85.54
N ARG A 653 -24.14 -25.85 84.74
CA ARG A 653 -23.35 -26.98 85.28
C ARG A 653 -21.85 -26.72 85.41
N LEU A 654 -21.34 -25.58 84.91
CA LEU A 654 -19.91 -25.24 84.97
C LEU A 654 -19.51 -24.41 86.21
N GLN A 655 -20.45 -24.05 87.09
CA GLN A 655 -20.19 -23.28 88.31
C GLN A 655 -20.15 -24.09 89.63
N LYS A 656 -20.27 -25.43 89.61
CA LYS A 656 -20.28 -26.26 90.85
C LYS A 656 -19.24 -27.38 90.92
N ALA A 657 -18.21 -27.38 90.08
CA ALA A 657 -17.08 -28.29 90.21
C ALA A 657 -15.76 -27.55 89.92
N SER A 658 -15.40 -26.67 90.86
CA SER A 658 -14.00 -26.37 91.21
C SER A 658 -13.63 -27.22 92.41
#